data_AF-A0A849FJM4-F1
#
_entry.id   AF-A0A849FJM4-F1
#
_cell.length_a   1.000
_cell.length_b   1.000
_cell.length_c   1.000
_cell.angle_alpha   90.00
_cell.angle_beta   90.00
_cell.angle_gamma   90.00
#
_symmetry.space_group_name_H-M   'P 1'
#
loop_
_entity.id
_entity.type
_entity.pdbx_description
1 polymer ?
#
loop_
_entity_poly.entity_id
_entity_poly.type
_entity_poly.pdbx_seq_one_letter_code
_entity_poly.pdbx_strand_id
1 'polypeptide(L)'
;MKLSKKKEKELMPVYEAYWDYYLKGDAKAMQHLLDESYTQVGSAESEVFSTKKDAVQFLFDTIDQVAGKLEMRNRHTKIELQDNVVLIHELCDLYALTNKEWVFYSKFRASTLMQEKKEGWKITHQHSSFPDTKTEEGQNVAIDKIAEENSQLREAIKRRTFELEEKNRELEVESALERIRAQAVAMQQSSDLLDIVVTMRNEFTKLGHEAHYFWHMMWLPETYEKAMTSGDGSKIGFVMKLPRHMHGDIPLLAKWEKSKKPTIVYAMTTKEAIEYVDKMVLLGDFQNIDPQAPSHDDLKHIGGLTFFMARTTHGEIGYSLPGVVKNPPKEDIDILVKFAGAFDLAHQRFLDLQKAEAQARETQIELALEKVRTASMTMKKGEELAKVISVVFTQLKVLGIDSEGCGLNLYDNEEGMDLWMSGFGEDVHPKSFHISYFDHPYYEMQLNDWKKQKKYRVIAFEGDLKRSYDHQTFANKDFFKLPKDIKKAFLAKETTISSAAYMKYGMLEMIGGEALSEDQADILCRFAGVFEQAYTRFLDIKKAEAQAREAQIETALERVRSKTMAMHNSDDVAGTVITLFDEVINLGLDHSIRCGIGILEGTDQMETWSVTFTTTGKVDLKMGMLNMAAHPILKAVKNAWKSGETSYAHEYKGKDVTTYYTALNNEPNYPFYVELNSLPDKMFTKSFFFSEGILFAHTENPISEEATDVLKRFTAVFGQTYRRYLDLLKAEAQAREAQIETALERVRSKSMAMHKSEELADLSLELVKQVQALGVATWFCAFNIYDDDSKGSLEWGSNGEGTFPKYRTPREGVFLRYYKAG
;
A
#
# COMPACT_ATOMS: atom_id res chain seq x y z
N MET A 1 -17.03 -45.75 115.93
CA MET A 1 -16.17 -46.93 116.12
C MET A 1 -15.07 -46.91 115.06
N LYS A 2 -13.82 -47.28 115.37
CA LYS A 2 -12.77 -47.37 114.34
C LYS A 2 -12.82 -48.76 113.69
N LEU A 3 -12.73 -48.80 112.37
CA LEU A 3 -12.56 -50.05 111.61
C LEU A 3 -11.29 -50.77 112.10
N SER A 4 -11.35 -52.08 112.29
CA SER A 4 -10.16 -52.83 112.72
C SER A 4 -9.17 -52.93 111.55
N LYS A 5 -7.85 -52.87 111.85
CA LYS A 5 -6.79 -53.01 110.83
C LYS A 5 -6.90 -54.31 110.01
N LYS A 6 -7.52 -55.36 110.58
CA LYS A 6 -7.80 -56.62 109.88
C LYS A 6 -8.88 -56.43 108.81
N LYS A 7 -10.02 -55.81 109.16
CA LYS A 7 -11.12 -55.56 108.22
C LYS A 7 -10.73 -54.56 107.12
N GLU A 8 -9.93 -53.56 107.45
CA GLU A 8 -9.38 -52.62 106.47
C GLU A 8 -8.50 -53.34 105.43
N LYS A 9 -7.62 -54.25 105.88
CA LYS A 9 -6.76 -55.06 105.00
C LYS A 9 -7.56 -56.04 104.10
N GLU A 10 -8.75 -56.45 104.53
CA GLU A 10 -9.64 -57.34 103.77
C GLU A 10 -10.52 -56.58 102.76
N LEU A 11 -10.96 -55.36 103.07
CA LEU A 11 -11.84 -54.57 102.18
C LEU A 11 -11.09 -53.79 101.11
N MET A 12 -9.89 -53.27 101.42
CA MET A 12 -9.16 -52.39 100.51
C MET A 12 -8.84 -53.03 99.15
N PRO A 13 -8.45 -54.32 99.07
CA PRO A 13 -8.27 -54.97 97.76
C PRO A 13 -9.54 -54.97 96.89
N VAL A 14 -10.74 -55.08 97.49
CA VAL A 14 -12.01 -55.04 96.75
C VAL A 14 -12.30 -53.62 96.24
N TYR A 15 -12.02 -52.61 97.06
CA TYR A 15 -12.16 -51.20 96.69
C TYR A 15 -11.18 -50.78 95.58
N GLU A 16 -9.92 -51.17 95.70
CA GLU A 16 -8.89 -50.89 94.70
C GLU A 16 -9.19 -51.61 93.39
N ALA A 17 -9.64 -52.86 93.45
CA ALA A 17 -10.06 -53.62 92.28
C ALA A 17 -11.23 -52.95 91.53
N TYR A 18 -12.18 -52.33 92.24
CA TYR A 18 -13.27 -51.59 91.59
C TYR A 18 -12.77 -50.48 90.66
N TRP A 19 -11.86 -49.62 91.15
CA TRP A 19 -11.29 -48.56 90.33
C TRP A 19 -10.33 -49.07 89.27
N ASP A 20 -9.53 -50.10 89.57
CA ASP A 20 -8.63 -50.71 88.59
C ASP A 20 -9.39 -51.32 87.42
N TYR A 21 -10.45 -52.08 87.71
CA TYR A 21 -11.33 -52.64 86.68
C TYR A 21 -12.07 -51.55 85.92
N TYR A 22 -12.51 -50.47 86.58
CA TYR A 22 -13.15 -49.34 85.90
C TYR A 22 -12.22 -48.66 84.90
N LEU A 23 -10.98 -48.36 85.32
CA LEU A 23 -9.99 -47.67 84.48
C LEU A 23 -9.44 -48.57 83.37
N LYS A 24 -9.37 -49.90 83.57
CA LYS A 24 -8.96 -50.89 82.56
C LYS A 24 -10.09 -51.36 81.65
N GLY A 25 -11.33 -51.10 82.04
CA GLY A 25 -12.53 -51.47 81.32
C GLY A 25 -13.03 -52.90 81.53
N ASP A 26 -12.68 -53.55 82.65
CA ASP A 26 -13.15 -54.90 82.98
C ASP A 26 -14.53 -54.87 83.68
N ALA A 27 -15.56 -54.51 82.92
CA ALA A 27 -16.93 -54.41 83.42
C ALA A 27 -17.46 -55.76 83.97
N LYS A 28 -17.01 -56.89 83.43
CA LYS A 28 -17.36 -58.23 83.92
C LYS A 28 -16.81 -58.47 85.32
N ALA A 29 -15.54 -58.15 85.57
CA ALA A 29 -14.94 -58.28 86.89
C ALA A 29 -15.57 -57.31 87.89
N MET A 30 -15.89 -56.08 87.48
CA MET A 30 -16.60 -55.10 88.33
C MET A 30 -17.95 -55.61 88.82
N GLN A 31 -18.77 -56.20 87.94
CA GLN A 31 -20.10 -56.70 88.30
C GLN A 31 -20.06 -57.69 89.49
N HIS A 32 -18.98 -58.45 89.64
CA HIS A 32 -18.79 -59.41 90.73
C HIS A 32 -18.46 -58.75 92.07
N LEU A 33 -17.97 -57.50 92.08
CA LEU A 33 -17.70 -56.73 93.31
C LEU A 33 -18.97 -56.08 93.89
N LEU A 34 -20.02 -55.95 93.06
CA LEU A 34 -21.27 -55.28 93.43
C LEU A 34 -22.24 -56.23 94.14
N ASP A 35 -22.83 -55.76 95.24
CA ASP A 35 -23.93 -56.45 95.93
C ASP A 35 -25.21 -56.42 95.07
N GLU A 36 -26.12 -57.37 95.27
CA GLU A 36 -27.42 -57.37 94.57
C GLU A 36 -28.26 -56.11 94.85
N SER A 37 -28.08 -55.47 96.01
CA SER A 37 -28.73 -54.19 96.33
C SER A 37 -27.98 -52.94 95.84
N TYR A 38 -27.03 -53.08 94.90
CA TYR A 38 -26.20 -51.97 94.44
C TYR A 38 -27.00 -50.84 93.79
N THR A 39 -26.61 -49.60 94.10
CA THR A 39 -27.15 -48.36 93.52
C THR A 39 -26.02 -47.40 93.14
N GLN A 40 -26.24 -46.50 92.19
CA GLN A 40 -25.21 -45.58 91.69
C GLN A 40 -25.79 -44.20 91.37
N VAL A 41 -25.04 -43.16 91.69
CA VAL A 41 -25.27 -41.78 91.24
C VAL A 41 -23.94 -41.27 90.68
N GLY A 42 -23.80 -41.10 89.38
CA GLY A 42 -22.56 -40.58 88.81
C GLY A 42 -22.68 -39.15 88.28
N SER A 43 -21.68 -38.75 87.53
CA SER A 43 -21.47 -37.34 87.17
C SER A 43 -22.16 -36.91 85.88
N ALA A 44 -22.61 -37.87 85.05
CA ALA A 44 -23.35 -37.56 83.83
C ALA A 44 -24.85 -37.36 84.10
N GLU A 45 -25.53 -36.61 83.22
CA GLU A 45 -26.94 -36.18 83.40
C GLU A 45 -27.92 -37.34 83.67
N SER A 46 -27.68 -38.51 83.07
CA SER A 46 -28.55 -39.69 83.17
C SER A 46 -28.03 -40.79 84.11
N GLU A 47 -26.95 -40.55 84.86
CA GLU A 47 -26.24 -41.58 85.63
C GLU A 47 -26.84 -41.77 87.04
N VAL A 48 -28.12 -42.13 87.15
CA VAL A 48 -28.81 -42.38 88.44
C VAL A 48 -29.51 -43.74 88.39
N PHE A 49 -28.96 -44.74 89.09
CA PHE A 49 -29.40 -46.12 89.04
C PHE A 49 -29.77 -46.65 90.43
N SER A 50 -31.00 -47.16 90.57
CA SER A 50 -31.53 -47.75 91.80
C SER A 50 -31.44 -49.27 91.82
N THR A 51 -30.94 -49.90 90.75
CA THR A 51 -30.73 -51.35 90.67
C THR A 51 -29.34 -51.68 90.13
N LYS A 52 -28.78 -52.80 90.59
CA LYS A 52 -27.52 -53.36 90.05
C LYS A 52 -27.58 -53.58 88.55
N LYS A 53 -28.72 -54.07 88.04
CA LYS A 53 -28.90 -54.41 86.62
C LYS A 53 -28.69 -53.18 85.74
N ASP A 54 -29.33 -52.06 86.08
CA ASP A 54 -29.29 -50.85 85.26
C ASP A 54 -27.90 -50.20 85.32
N ALA A 55 -27.29 -50.16 86.51
CA ALA A 55 -25.94 -49.63 86.69
C ALA A 55 -24.88 -50.45 85.93
N VAL A 56 -24.99 -51.78 85.97
CA VAL A 56 -24.08 -52.68 85.23
C VAL A 56 -24.29 -52.55 83.72
N GLN A 57 -25.54 -52.41 83.25
CA GLN A 57 -25.80 -52.19 81.82
C GLN A 57 -25.17 -50.87 81.35
N PHE A 58 -25.38 -49.77 82.07
CA PHE A 58 -24.74 -48.49 81.75
C PHE A 58 -23.21 -48.58 81.77
N LEU A 59 -22.65 -49.30 82.75
CA LEU A 59 -21.22 -49.57 82.79
C LEU A 59 -20.77 -50.27 81.50
N PHE A 60 -21.41 -51.36 81.08
CA PHE A 60 -21.07 -52.06 79.83
C PHE A 60 -21.19 -51.15 78.61
N ASP A 61 -22.21 -50.29 78.56
CA ASP A 61 -22.46 -49.41 77.41
C ASP A 61 -21.46 -48.24 77.31
N THR A 62 -20.82 -47.86 78.43
CA THR A 62 -19.99 -46.65 78.50
C THR A 62 -18.52 -46.91 78.82
N ILE A 63 -18.16 -48.12 79.22
CA ILE A 63 -16.82 -48.43 79.72
C ILE A 63 -15.70 -48.14 78.70
N ASP A 64 -15.97 -48.27 77.39
CA ASP A 64 -15.02 -47.95 76.32
C ASP A 64 -14.63 -46.46 76.25
N GLN A 65 -15.44 -45.56 76.83
CA GLN A 65 -15.11 -44.14 76.96
C GLN A 65 -14.06 -43.90 78.05
N VAL A 66 -13.95 -44.80 79.01
CA VAL A 66 -13.06 -44.72 80.18
C VAL A 66 -11.82 -45.60 80.03
N ALA A 67 -11.99 -46.82 79.53
CA ALA A 67 -10.97 -47.86 79.47
C ALA A 67 -9.67 -47.36 78.81
N GLY A 68 -8.60 -47.22 79.62
CA GLY A 68 -7.29 -46.73 79.18
C GLY A 68 -7.24 -45.25 78.76
N LYS A 69 -8.33 -44.49 78.92
CA LYS A 69 -8.47 -43.08 78.50
C LYS A 69 -8.58 -42.10 79.67
N LEU A 70 -8.79 -42.59 80.88
CA LEU A 70 -8.80 -41.80 82.12
C LEU A 70 -7.73 -42.29 83.09
N GLU A 71 -7.15 -41.35 83.84
CA GLU A 71 -6.21 -41.63 84.92
C GLU A 71 -6.59 -40.84 86.16
N MET A 72 -6.63 -41.52 87.31
CA MET A 72 -6.85 -40.88 88.62
C MET A 72 -5.50 -40.56 89.26
N ARG A 73 -5.16 -39.26 89.32
CA ARG A 73 -3.93 -38.76 89.95
C ARG A 73 -4.24 -38.05 91.26
N ASN A 74 -3.25 -37.88 92.13
CA ASN A 74 -3.38 -37.16 93.41
C ASN A 74 -4.55 -37.68 94.29
N ARG A 75 -4.70 -39.01 94.37
CA ARG A 75 -5.79 -39.65 95.12
C ARG A 75 -5.65 -39.45 96.63
N HIS A 76 -6.74 -39.04 97.26
CA HIS A 76 -6.88 -38.87 98.70
C HIS A 76 -8.11 -39.67 99.17
N THR A 77 -7.85 -40.86 99.70
CA THR A 77 -8.88 -41.78 100.15
C THR A 77 -9.11 -41.67 101.66
N LYS A 78 -10.36 -41.53 102.10
CA LYS A 78 -10.76 -41.47 103.51
C LYS A 78 -11.80 -42.54 103.81
N ILE A 79 -11.56 -43.35 104.84
CA ILE A 79 -12.43 -44.48 105.21
C ILE A 79 -13.13 -44.19 106.54
N GLU A 80 -14.44 -44.40 106.58
CA GLU A 80 -15.28 -44.20 107.75
C GLU A 80 -16.19 -45.41 107.98
N LEU A 81 -16.29 -45.89 109.23
CA LEU A 81 -17.23 -46.95 109.60
C LEU A 81 -18.49 -46.32 110.18
N GLN A 82 -19.64 -46.60 109.57
CA GLN A 82 -20.96 -46.17 110.01
C GLN A 82 -21.83 -47.41 110.23
N ASP A 83 -22.12 -47.72 111.50
CA ASP A 83 -22.79 -48.95 111.92
C ASP A 83 -22.16 -50.22 111.32
N ASN A 84 -22.87 -50.85 110.38
CA ASN A 84 -22.45 -52.09 109.69
C ASN A 84 -22.00 -51.86 108.24
N VAL A 85 -21.75 -50.62 107.83
CA VAL A 85 -21.33 -50.23 106.48
C VAL A 85 -20.06 -49.37 106.55
N VAL A 86 -19.17 -49.55 105.59
CA VAL A 86 -17.96 -48.74 105.42
C VAL A 86 -18.18 -47.75 104.30
N LEU A 87 -18.02 -46.46 104.59
CA LEU A 87 -18.03 -45.38 103.61
C LEU A 87 -16.60 -44.99 103.26
N ILE A 88 -16.29 -44.95 101.97
CA ILE A 88 -14.99 -44.56 101.45
C ILE A 88 -15.18 -43.32 100.58
N HIS A 89 -14.56 -42.21 100.96
CA HIS A 89 -14.48 -41.02 100.13
C HIS A 89 -13.18 -41.02 99.33
N GLU A 90 -13.28 -40.67 98.06
CA GLU A 90 -12.16 -40.48 97.16
C GLU A 90 -12.18 -39.06 96.62
N LEU A 91 -11.03 -38.39 96.71
CA LEU A 91 -10.81 -37.10 96.07
C LEU A 91 -9.57 -37.23 95.19
N CYS A 92 -9.68 -36.95 93.90
CA CYS A 92 -8.56 -37.05 92.98
C CYS A 92 -8.67 -36.06 91.82
N ASP A 93 -7.62 -35.94 91.03
CA ASP A 93 -7.63 -35.23 89.76
C ASP A 93 -7.80 -36.24 88.63
N LEU A 94 -8.82 -36.07 87.79
CA LEU A 94 -8.99 -36.86 86.58
C LEU A 94 -8.24 -36.21 85.43
N TYR A 95 -7.40 -37.00 84.78
CA TYR A 95 -6.75 -36.65 83.52
C TYR A 95 -7.37 -37.48 82.40
N ALA A 96 -7.63 -36.83 81.27
CA ALA A 96 -8.13 -37.48 80.07
C ALA A 96 -7.05 -37.50 78.99
N LEU A 97 -6.93 -38.63 78.29
CA LEU A 97 -5.99 -38.77 77.18
C LEU A 97 -6.57 -38.12 75.92
N THR A 98 -6.00 -37.00 75.48
CA THR A 98 -6.38 -36.31 74.23
C THR A 98 -5.14 -36.06 73.38
N ASN A 99 -5.19 -36.33 72.08
CA ASN A 99 -4.04 -36.17 71.16
C ASN A 99 -2.72 -36.83 71.67
N LYS A 100 -2.82 -37.97 72.36
CA LYS A 100 -1.71 -38.71 73.00
C LYS A 100 -1.05 -38.01 74.22
N GLU A 101 -1.65 -36.96 74.74
CA GLU A 101 -1.21 -36.28 75.96
C GLU A 101 -2.29 -36.37 77.05
N TRP A 102 -1.84 -36.55 78.29
CA TRP A 102 -2.72 -36.53 79.46
C TRP A 102 -3.00 -35.08 79.84
N VAL A 103 -4.21 -34.61 79.55
CA VAL A 103 -4.67 -33.26 79.87
C VAL A 103 -5.51 -33.32 81.14
N PHE A 104 -5.30 -32.37 82.05
CA PHE A 104 -6.14 -32.22 83.23
C PHE A 104 -7.58 -32.00 82.79
N TYR A 105 -8.48 -32.89 83.19
CA TYR A 105 -9.88 -32.85 82.78
C TYR A 105 -10.72 -32.11 83.84
N SER A 106 -10.73 -32.63 85.07
CA SER A 106 -11.43 -32.00 86.19
C SER A 106 -11.02 -32.61 87.52
N LYS A 107 -11.29 -31.91 88.63
CA LYS A 107 -11.25 -32.52 89.97
C LYS A 107 -12.43 -33.48 90.11
N PHE A 108 -12.21 -34.64 90.71
CA PHE A 108 -13.19 -35.70 90.85
C PHE A 108 -13.39 -36.09 92.30
N ARG A 109 -14.63 -36.40 92.64
CA ARG A 109 -15.03 -36.81 93.99
C ARG A 109 -15.90 -38.04 93.89
N ALA A 110 -15.61 -39.06 94.70
CA ALA A 110 -16.42 -40.26 94.79
C ALA A 110 -16.68 -40.66 96.25
N SER A 111 -17.81 -41.32 96.48
CA SER A 111 -18.22 -41.89 97.76
C SER A 111 -18.76 -43.29 97.55
N THR A 112 -18.12 -44.28 98.16
CA THR A 112 -18.41 -45.71 97.96
C THR A 112 -18.84 -46.33 99.28
N LEU A 113 -20.01 -46.98 99.31
CA LEU A 113 -20.47 -47.76 100.45
C LEU A 113 -20.16 -49.24 100.25
N MET A 114 -19.56 -49.87 101.25
CA MET A 114 -19.19 -51.27 101.26
C MET A 114 -19.70 -51.99 102.49
N GLN A 115 -20.14 -53.23 102.32
CA GLN A 115 -20.63 -54.06 103.41
C GLN A 115 -20.03 -55.48 103.35
N GLU A 116 -19.71 -56.04 104.52
CA GLU A 116 -19.25 -57.41 104.65
C GLU A 116 -20.44 -58.37 104.53
N LYS A 117 -20.41 -59.24 103.52
CA LYS A 117 -21.43 -60.27 103.26
C LYS A 117 -20.81 -61.66 103.47
N LYS A 118 -21.64 -62.71 103.42
CA LYS A 118 -21.17 -64.11 103.51
C LYS A 118 -20.12 -64.46 102.45
N GLU A 119 -20.16 -63.81 101.29
CA GLU A 119 -19.25 -63.99 100.16
C GLU A 119 -18.00 -63.10 100.21
N GLY A 120 -17.87 -62.26 101.24
CA GLY A 120 -16.82 -61.24 101.37
C GLY A 120 -17.36 -59.82 101.28
N TRP A 121 -16.46 -58.85 101.18
CA TRP A 121 -16.81 -57.44 101.02
C TRP A 121 -17.45 -57.16 99.65
N LYS A 122 -18.58 -56.45 99.65
CA LYS A 122 -19.30 -56.02 98.45
C LYS A 122 -19.59 -54.54 98.47
N ILE A 123 -19.65 -53.92 97.31
CA ILE A 123 -20.04 -52.52 97.13
C ILE A 123 -21.56 -52.45 97.01
N THR A 124 -22.19 -51.60 97.83
CA THR A 124 -23.65 -51.41 97.86
C THR A 124 -24.08 -50.05 97.29
N HIS A 125 -23.19 -49.07 97.23
CA HIS A 125 -23.48 -47.78 96.61
C HIS A 125 -22.23 -47.10 96.07
N GLN A 126 -22.35 -46.38 94.96
CA GLN A 126 -21.32 -45.49 94.42
C GLN A 126 -21.92 -44.12 94.08
N HIS A 127 -21.32 -43.04 94.57
CA HIS A 127 -21.63 -41.68 94.14
C HIS A 127 -20.38 -41.02 93.55
N SER A 128 -20.45 -40.42 92.37
CA SER A 128 -19.36 -39.67 91.72
C SER A 128 -19.83 -38.28 91.26
N SER A 129 -19.00 -37.24 91.36
CA SER A 129 -19.33 -35.88 90.87
C SER A 129 -18.12 -35.05 90.42
N PHE A 130 -18.38 -34.02 89.59
CA PHE A 130 -17.43 -32.96 89.19
C PHE A 130 -17.87 -31.60 89.77
N PRO A 131 -16.95 -30.71 90.17
CA PRO A 131 -17.28 -29.32 90.46
C PRO A 131 -17.56 -28.51 89.18
N ASP A 132 -18.35 -27.44 89.27
CA ASP A 132 -18.60 -26.51 88.17
C ASP A 132 -17.30 -25.74 87.81
N THR A 133 -16.84 -25.87 86.57
CA THR A 133 -15.58 -25.27 86.09
C THR A 133 -15.64 -23.74 85.98
N LYS A 134 -16.84 -23.15 86.03
CA LYS A 134 -17.03 -21.70 86.02
C LYS A 134 -16.99 -21.08 87.43
N THR A 135 -17.09 -21.89 88.49
CA THR A 135 -17.10 -21.43 89.89
C THR A 135 -15.71 -21.33 90.51
N GLU A 136 -15.52 -20.35 91.39
CA GLU A 136 -14.30 -20.20 92.21
C GLU A 136 -14.52 -20.74 93.63
N GLU A 137 -13.44 -20.86 94.40
CA GLU A 137 -13.49 -21.33 95.79
C GLU A 137 -14.39 -20.42 96.64
N GLY A 138 -15.43 -21.00 97.26
CA GLY A 138 -16.46 -20.26 98.00
C GLY A 138 -17.71 -19.89 97.20
N GLN A 139 -17.78 -20.22 95.90
CA GLN A 139 -18.96 -20.02 95.06
C GLN A 139 -19.66 -21.35 94.72
N ASN A 140 -21.00 -21.33 94.74
CA ASN A 140 -21.82 -22.48 94.33
C ASN A 140 -22.29 -22.38 92.86
N VAL A 141 -22.36 -21.17 92.26
CA VAL A 141 -22.81 -20.92 90.87
C VAL A 141 -22.12 -19.67 90.30
N ALA A 142 -21.85 -19.64 88.98
CA ALA A 142 -21.06 -18.59 88.31
C ALA A 142 -21.88 -17.70 87.35
N ILE A 143 -22.82 -16.93 87.89
CA ILE A 143 -23.76 -16.11 87.09
C ILE A 143 -23.05 -14.95 86.36
N ASP A 144 -22.15 -14.23 87.04
CA ASP A 144 -21.55 -13.00 86.50
C ASP A 144 -20.65 -13.27 85.29
N LYS A 145 -19.90 -14.37 85.32
CA LYS A 145 -18.98 -14.78 84.24
C LYS A 145 -19.73 -15.12 82.94
N ILE A 146 -20.94 -15.67 83.03
CA ILE A 146 -21.80 -15.97 81.88
C ILE A 146 -22.35 -14.67 81.26
N ALA A 147 -22.66 -13.67 82.07
CA ALA A 147 -23.16 -12.39 81.58
C ALA A 147 -22.09 -11.62 80.78
N GLU A 148 -20.83 -11.65 81.25
CA GLU A 148 -19.71 -10.98 80.60
C GLU A 148 -19.38 -11.56 79.21
N GLU A 149 -19.29 -12.89 79.08
CA GLU A 149 -19.03 -13.58 77.80
C GLU A 149 -20.09 -13.24 76.73
N ASN A 150 -21.36 -13.20 77.12
CA ASN A 150 -22.46 -12.87 76.21
C ASN A 150 -22.41 -11.42 75.70
N SER A 151 -21.93 -10.48 76.52
CA SER A 151 -21.79 -9.07 76.11
C SER A 151 -20.70 -8.93 75.05
N GLN A 152 -19.55 -9.56 75.27
CA GLN A 152 -18.41 -9.49 74.34
C GLN A 152 -18.75 -10.09 72.97
N LEU A 153 -19.48 -11.20 72.93
CA LEU A 153 -19.91 -11.83 71.67
C LEU A 153 -20.84 -10.93 70.84
N ARG A 154 -21.76 -10.19 71.48
CA ARG A 154 -22.68 -9.28 70.78
C ARG A 154 -21.94 -8.11 70.12
N GLU A 155 -20.96 -7.52 70.81
CA GLU A 155 -20.15 -6.43 70.23
C GLU A 155 -19.31 -6.90 69.05
N ALA A 156 -18.72 -8.10 69.14
CA ALA A 156 -17.93 -8.68 68.05
C ALA A 156 -18.76 -8.93 66.78
N ILE A 157 -19.98 -9.47 66.92
CA ILE A 157 -20.90 -9.68 65.77
C ILE A 157 -21.25 -8.33 65.14
N LYS A 158 -21.65 -7.34 65.93
CA LYS A 158 -22.03 -6.00 65.43
C LYS A 158 -20.90 -5.36 64.62
N ARG A 159 -19.65 -5.43 65.11
CA ARG A 159 -18.49 -4.90 64.40
C ARG A 159 -18.25 -5.63 63.08
N ARG A 160 -18.33 -6.96 63.07
CA ARG A 160 -18.12 -7.76 61.84
C ARG A 160 -19.20 -7.52 60.79
N THR A 161 -20.46 -7.34 61.19
CA THR A 161 -21.53 -7.00 60.26
C THR A 161 -21.25 -5.67 59.55
N PHE A 162 -20.86 -4.63 60.29
CA PHE A 162 -20.50 -3.33 59.71
C PHE A 162 -19.32 -3.42 58.75
N GLU A 163 -18.23 -4.11 59.14
CA GLU A 163 -17.05 -4.31 58.27
C GLU A 163 -17.40 -5.08 56.98
N LEU A 164 -18.36 -6.01 57.03
CA LEU A 164 -18.82 -6.76 55.86
C LEU A 164 -19.68 -5.91 54.93
N GLU A 165 -20.59 -5.09 55.48
CA GLU A 165 -21.42 -4.17 54.69
C GLU A 165 -20.56 -3.15 53.94
N GLU A 166 -19.56 -2.56 54.60
CA GLU A 166 -18.63 -1.61 53.98
C GLU A 166 -17.84 -2.26 52.84
N LYS A 167 -17.28 -3.46 53.07
CA LYS A 167 -16.56 -4.22 52.02
C LYS A 167 -17.46 -4.63 50.86
N ASN A 168 -18.70 -5.03 51.14
CA ASN A 168 -19.63 -5.41 50.08
C ASN A 168 -19.94 -4.20 49.19
N ARG A 169 -20.09 -3.02 49.79
CA ARG A 169 -20.29 -1.76 49.06
C ARG A 169 -19.07 -1.38 48.21
N GLU A 170 -17.86 -1.53 48.74
CA GLU A 170 -16.63 -1.31 47.96
C GLU A 170 -16.53 -2.24 46.74
N LEU A 171 -16.92 -3.51 46.89
CA LEU A 171 -16.92 -4.50 45.81
C LEU A 171 -17.95 -4.19 44.71
N GLU A 172 -19.12 -3.66 45.07
CA GLU A 172 -20.13 -3.21 44.10
C GLU A 172 -19.59 -2.08 43.22
N VAL A 173 -18.94 -1.07 43.84
CA VAL A 173 -18.33 0.05 43.12
C VAL A 173 -17.19 -0.43 42.22
N GLU A 174 -16.32 -1.32 42.70
CA GLU A 174 -15.23 -1.86 41.88
C GLU A 174 -15.76 -2.70 40.71
N SER A 175 -16.84 -3.46 40.91
CA SER A 175 -17.48 -4.23 39.83
C SER A 175 -18.06 -3.33 38.74
N ALA A 176 -18.61 -2.17 39.10
CA ALA A 176 -19.07 -1.16 38.15
C ALA A 176 -17.90 -0.57 37.35
N LEU A 177 -16.79 -0.23 38.02
CA LEU A 177 -15.58 0.27 37.38
C LEU A 177 -14.99 -0.74 36.40
N GLU A 178 -14.96 -2.03 36.77
CA GLU A 178 -14.43 -3.05 35.87
C GLU A 178 -15.32 -3.28 34.64
N ARG A 179 -16.64 -3.10 34.73
CA ARG A 179 -17.49 -3.14 33.53
C ARG A 179 -17.17 -2.00 32.57
N ILE A 180 -16.91 -0.80 33.08
CA ILE A 180 -16.49 0.36 32.28
C ILE A 180 -15.13 0.09 31.62
N ARG A 181 -14.14 -0.40 32.38
CA ARG A 181 -12.79 -0.73 31.86
C ARG A 181 -12.85 -1.86 30.83
N ALA A 182 -13.63 -2.90 31.08
CA ALA A 182 -13.80 -4.01 30.13
C ALA A 182 -14.40 -3.54 28.81
N GLN A 183 -15.41 -2.66 28.85
CA GLN A 183 -15.98 -2.08 27.64
C GLN A 183 -14.99 -1.16 26.90
N ALA A 184 -14.20 -0.37 27.63
CA ALA A 184 -13.13 0.45 27.07
C ALA A 184 -12.11 -0.40 26.29
N VAL A 185 -11.69 -1.54 26.83
CA VAL A 185 -10.77 -2.45 26.15
C VAL A 185 -11.42 -3.12 24.93
N ALA A 186 -12.74 -3.34 24.96
CA ALA A 186 -13.48 -3.99 23.89
C ALA A 186 -13.82 -3.08 22.69
N MET A 187 -13.56 -1.77 22.78
CA MET A 187 -13.83 -0.80 21.69
C MET A 187 -13.15 -1.22 20.38
N GLN A 188 -13.92 -1.19 19.29
CA GLN A 188 -13.51 -1.53 17.93
C GLN A 188 -13.37 -0.31 17.02
N GLN A 189 -14.16 0.73 17.27
CA GLN A 189 -14.17 1.98 16.51
C GLN A 189 -14.23 3.17 17.47
N SER A 190 -13.75 4.34 17.03
CA SER A 190 -13.72 5.54 17.87
C SER A 190 -15.11 5.99 18.33
N SER A 191 -16.17 5.72 17.55
CA SER A 191 -17.56 6.04 17.92
C SER A 191 -18.11 5.23 19.11
N ASP A 192 -17.45 4.13 19.50
CA ASP A 192 -17.86 3.30 20.65
C ASP A 192 -17.68 4.03 21.99
N LEU A 193 -16.89 5.12 22.03
CA LEU A 193 -16.68 5.92 23.24
C LEU A 193 -18.02 6.44 23.81
N LEU A 194 -18.99 6.73 22.93
CA LEU A 194 -20.33 7.19 23.31
C LEU A 194 -21.09 6.12 24.12
N ASP A 195 -20.91 4.83 23.81
CA ASP A 195 -21.58 3.74 24.52
C ASP A 195 -21.04 3.55 25.95
N ILE A 196 -19.80 4.00 26.18
CA ILE A 196 -19.18 4.00 27.50
C ILE A 196 -19.79 5.10 28.38
N VAL A 197 -20.11 6.27 27.82
CA VAL A 197 -20.82 7.34 28.56
C VAL A 197 -22.19 6.87 29.03
N VAL A 198 -22.92 6.15 28.18
CA VAL A 198 -24.20 5.52 28.53
C VAL A 198 -24.01 4.48 29.65
N THR A 199 -22.96 3.65 29.54
CA THR A 199 -22.67 2.61 30.54
C THR A 199 -22.28 3.22 31.88
N MET A 200 -21.48 4.30 31.91
CA MET A 200 -21.18 5.02 33.13
C MET A 200 -22.45 5.50 33.83
N ARG A 201 -23.40 6.12 33.11
CA ARG A 201 -24.69 6.51 33.71
C ARG A 201 -25.42 5.31 34.32
N ASN A 202 -25.54 4.22 33.56
CA ASN A 202 -26.28 3.04 33.99
C ASN A 202 -25.66 2.36 35.20
N GLU A 203 -24.33 2.30 35.28
CA GLU A 203 -23.64 1.74 36.45
C GLU A 203 -23.75 2.69 37.66
N PHE A 204 -23.69 4.00 37.45
CA PHE A 204 -23.90 4.99 38.51
C PHE A 204 -25.30 4.88 39.13
N THR A 205 -26.35 4.71 38.29
CA THR A 205 -27.72 4.53 38.77
C THR A 205 -27.99 3.17 39.40
N LYS A 206 -27.36 2.09 38.91
CA LYS A 206 -27.44 0.75 39.54
C LYS A 206 -26.85 0.72 40.95
N LEU A 207 -25.86 1.56 41.24
CA LEU A 207 -25.29 1.73 42.57
C LEU A 207 -26.21 2.51 43.53
N GLY A 208 -27.36 3.01 43.06
CA GLY A 208 -28.37 3.71 43.86
C GLY A 208 -28.27 5.23 43.80
N HIS A 209 -27.45 5.80 42.92
CA HIS A 209 -27.28 7.25 42.79
C HIS A 209 -28.14 7.84 41.67
N GLU A 210 -28.57 9.08 41.81
CA GLU A 210 -29.36 9.76 40.77
C GLU A 210 -28.45 10.48 39.76
N ALA A 211 -28.75 10.35 38.47
CA ALA A 211 -28.12 11.10 37.40
C ALA A 211 -29.10 11.27 36.23
N HIS A 212 -29.58 12.50 36.02
CA HIS A 212 -30.50 12.77 34.90
C HIS A 212 -29.73 12.69 33.57
N TYR A 213 -28.86 13.67 33.31
CA TYR A 213 -27.89 13.64 32.22
C TYR A 213 -26.55 13.18 32.76
N PHE A 214 -25.81 12.42 31.94
CA PHE A 214 -24.41 12.08 32.18
C PHE A 214 -23.61 12.45 30.93
N TRP A 215 -22.42 13.02 31.09
CA TRP A 215 -21.60 13.45 29.96
C TRP A 215 -20.12 13.20 30.15
N HIS A 216 -19.44 13.18 29.03
CA HIS A 216 -18.01 13.41 28.90
C HIS A 216 -17.82 14.69 28.08
N MET A 217 -16.91 15.57 28.51
CA MET A 217 -16.53 16.75 27.74
C MET A 217 -15.02 16.84 27.65
N MET A 218 -14.50 16.75 26.42
CA MET A 218 -13.08 16.88 26.10
C MET A 218 -12.70 18.35 25.97
N TRP A 219 -11.51 18.69 26.44
CA TRP A 219 -10.99 20.05 26.45
C TRP A 219 -9.93 20.22 25.37
N LEU A 220 -10.33 20.69 24.18
CA LEU A 220 -9.41 21.03 23.10
C LEU A 220 -8.92 22.49 23.23
N PRO A 221 -7.87 22.91 22.50
CA PRO A 221 -7.35 24.27 22.59
C PRO A 221 -8.39 25.36 22.27
N GLU A 222 -9.20 25.15 21.23
CA GLU A 222 -10.16 26.15 20.72
C GLU A 222 -11.64 25.81 21.02
N THR A 223 -11.94 24.55 21.32
CA THR A 223 -13.30 24.05 21.52
C THR A 223 -13.41 23.03 22.66
N TYR A 224 -14.63 22.70 23.03
CA TYR A 224 -14.98 21.48 23.75
C TYR A 224 -15.65 20.50 22.79
N GLU A 225 -15.41 19.21 22.99
CA GLU A 225 -16.20 18.14 22.36
C GLU A 225 -16.97 17.42 23.46
N LYS A 226 -18.30 17.53 23.43
CA LYS A 226 -19.20 17.01 24.47
C LYS A 226 -20.05 15.87 23.93
N ALA A 227 -19.97 14.74 24.63
CA ALA A 227 -20.81 13.58 24.44
C ALA A 227 -21.68 13.39 25.69
N MET A 228 -22.97 13.15 25.54
CA MET A 228 -23.88 13.01 26.68
C MET A 228 -25.00 12.01 26.43
N THR A 229 -25.61 11.52 27.50
CA THR A 229 -26.87 10.80 27.45
C THR A 229 -28.03 11.79 27.42
N SER A 230 -29.19 11.40 26.92
CA SER A 230 -30.43 12.15 27.18
C SER A 230 -30.85 11.98 28.65
N GLY A 231 -31.83 12.76 29.11
CA GLY A 231 -32.34 12.75 30.49
C GLY A 231 -32.94 11.41 30.92
N ASP A 232 -33.43 10.61 29.97
CA ASP A 232 -33.93 9.25 30.17
C ASP A 232 -32.80 8.19 30.20
N GLY A 233 -31.60 8.55 29.75
CA GLY A 233 -30.43 7.67 29.65
C GLY A 233 -30.14 7.11 28.28
N SER A 234 -30.94 7.45 27.27
CA SER A 234 -30.71 7.04 25.89
C SER A 234 -29.44 7.70 25.32
N LYS A 235 -28.82 7.02 24.35
CA LYS A 235 -27.63 7.50 23.64
C LYS A 235 -28.01 8.66 22.73
N ILE A 236 -27.31 9.78 22.88
CA ILE A 236 -27.33 10.85 21.88
C ILE A 236 -26.23 10.56 20.87
N GLY A 237 -26.59 10.45 19.59
CA GLY A 237 -25.69 9.96 18.53
C GLY A 237 -24.62 10.94 18.06
N PHE A 238 -24.65 12.19 18.53
CA PHE A 238 -23.78 13.26 18.04
C PHE A 238 -22.85 13.80 19.14
N VAL A 239 -21.62 14.13 18.76
CA VAL A 239 -20.67 14.89 19.60
C VAL A 239 -20.87 16.37 19.35
N MET A 240 -21.27 17.11 20.37
CA MET A 240 -21.49 18.54 20.31
C MET A 240 -20.15 19.29 20.39
N LYS A 241 -19.89 20.20 19.44
CA LYS A 241 -18.74 21.11 19.48
C LYS A 241 -19.15 22.44 20.08
N LEU A 242 -18.51 22.85 21.17
CA LEU A 242 -18.78 24.11 21.87
C LEU A 242 -17.52 24.98 21.90
N PRO A 243 -17.61 26.31 21.84
CA PRO A 243 -16.44 27.19 21.96
C PRO A 243 -15.92 27.24 23.41
N ARG A 244 -14.61 27.48 23.61
CA ARG A 244 -14.00 27.53 24.95
C ARG A 244 -14.61 28.53 25.91
N HIS A 245 -15.13 29.65 25.39
CA HIS A 245 -15.74 30.69 26.20
C HIS A 245 -17.05 30.22 26.87
N MET A 246 -17.66 29.10 26.45
CA MET A 246 -18.88 28.58 27.08
C MET A 246 -18.70 28.33 28.59
N HIS A 247 -17.62 27.63 29.00
CA HIS A 247 -17.18 27.57 30.40
C HIS A 247 -16.22 28.70 30.79
N GLY A 248 -15.47 29.26 29.83
CA GLY A 248 -14.54 30.36 30.06
C GLY A 248 -15.20 31.63 30.63
N ASP A 249 -16.45 31.88 30.25
CA ASP A 249 -17.27 33.01 30.72
C ASP A 249 -17.88 32.78 32.10
N ILE A 250 -17.76 31.57 32.66
CA ILE A 250 -18.27 31.20 33.97
C ILE A 250 -17.09 31.17 34.96
N PRO A 251 -16.90 32.18 35.82
CA PRO A 251 -15.68 32.32 36.62
C PRO A 251 -15.33 31.11 37.48
N LEU A 252 -16.36 30.39 37.98
CA LEU A 252 -16.18 29.17 38.77
C LEU A 252 -15.51 28.06 37.94
N LEU A 253 -16.03 27.81 36.74
CA LEU A 253 -15.56 26.74 35.85
C LEU A 253 -14.21 27.11 35.24
N ALA A 254 -14.05 28.33 34.74
CA ALA A 254 -12.77 28.83 34.23
C ALA A 254 -11.63 28.73 35.25
N LYS A 255 -11.91 28.97 36.54
CA LYS A 255 -10.94 28.78 37.63
C LYS A 255 -10.69 27.29 37.92
N TRP A 256 -11.72 26.46 37.87
CA TRP A 256 -11.59 25.02 38.09
C TRP A 256 -10.76 24.35 37.00
N GLU A 257 -11.00 24.67 35.73
CA GLU A 257 -10.26 24.16 34.56
C GLU A 257 -8.76 24.42 34.67
N LYS A 258 -8.37 25.60 35.18
CA LYS A 258 -6.96 25.99 35.43
C LYS A 258 -6.36 25.41 36.72
N SER A 259 -7.15 24.69 37.51
CA SER A 259 -6.73 24.11 38.80
C SER A 259 -6.45 22.61 38.70
N LYS A 260 -5.92 22.02 39.79
CA LYS A 260 -5.77 20.56 39.94
C LYS A 260 -6.86 19.93 40.82
N LYS A 261 -7.94 20.66 41.09
CA LYS A 261 -9.03 20.11 41.92
C LYS A 261 -9.72 18.96 41.17
N PRO A 262 -9.94 17.80 41.81
CA PRO A 262 -10.50 16.64 41.13
C PRO A 262 -11.97 16.83 40.75
N THR A 263 -12.70 17.67 41.49
CA THR A 263 -14.14 17.85 41.29
C THR A 263 -14.57 19.31 41.44
N ILE A 264 -15.74 19.62 40.87
CA ILE A 264 -16.44 20.89 41.04
C ILE A 264 -17.94 20.64 41.10
N VAL A 265 -18.64 21.46 41.89
CA VAL A 265 -20.10 21.51 41.93
C VAL A 265 -20.52 22.86 41.40
N TYR A 266 -21.32 22.87 40.34
CA TYR A 266 -21.90 24.08 39.77
C TYR A 266 -23.42 24.05 39.94
N ALA A 267 -23.88 24.62 41.05
CA ALA A 267 -25.29 24.70 41.39
C ALA A 267 -25.88 26.01 40.85
N MET A 268 -26.79 25.91 39.89
CA MET A 268 -27.40 27.02 39.17
C MET A 268 -28.84 27.24 39.65
N THR A 269 -29.17 28.49 39.94
CA THR A 269 -30.58 28.91 40.10
C THR A 269 -31.35 28.73 38.80
N THR A 270 -32.69 28.75 38.84
CA THR A 270 -33.53 28.66 37.64
C THR A 270 -33.10 29.61 36.52
N LYS A 271 -32.75 30.86 36.85
CA LYS A 271 -32.33 31.85 35.86
C LYS A 271 -30.99 31.47 35.21
N GLU A 272 -30.00 31.10 36.02
CA GLU A 272 -28.67 30.69 35.53
C GLU A 272 -28.74 29.39 34.71
N ALA A 273 -29.62 28.46 35.08
CA ALA A 273 -29.84 27.21 34.35
C ALA A 273 -30.46 27.47 32.96
N ILE A 274 -31.45 28.37 32.87
CA ILE A 274 -32.03 28.79 31.58
C ILE A 274 -30.96 29.44 30.70
N GLU A 275 -30.18 30.38 31.24
CA GLU A 275 -29.09 31.04 30.50
C GLU A 275 -28.03 30.04 30.00
N TYR A 276 -27.72 29.00 30.77
CA TYR A 276 -26.77 27.96 30.36
C TYR A 276 -27.32 27.08 29.24
N VAL A 277 -28.59 26.63 29.35
CA VAL A 277 -29.22 25.80 28.31
C VAL A 277 -29.40 26.59 27.01
N ASP A 278 -29.81 27.86 27.08
CA ASP A 278 -29.92 28.72 25.90
C ASP A 278 -28.57 28.89 25.18
N LYS A 279 -27.47 29.03 25.93
CA LYS A 279 -26.11 29.03 25.35
C LYS A 279 -25.77 27.71 24.68
N MET A 280 -26.15 26.57 25.24
CA MET A 280 -25.92 25.27 24.59
C MET A 280 -26.72 25.13 23.30
N VAL A 281 -27.95 25.62 23.25
CA VAL A 281 -28.77 25.63 22.04
C VAL A 281 -28.15 26.54 20.98
N LEU A 282 -27.77 27.77 21.33
CA LEU A 282 -27.22 28.74 20.40
C LEU A 282 -25.82 28.35 19.86
N LEU A 283 -24.94 27.87 20.73
CA LEU A 283 -23.52 27.64 20.40
C LEU A 283 -23.22 26.21 19.95
N GLY A 284 -24.08 25.25 20.30
CA GLY A 284 -23.87 23.83 20.06
C GLY A 284 -25.03 23.11 19.40
N ASP A 285 -26.07 23.82 18.97
CA ASP A 285 -27.27 23.25 18.33
C ASP A 285 -27.96 22.15 19.17
N PHE A 286 -27.94 22.32 20.49
CA PHE A 286 -28.36 21.28 21.44
C PHE A 286 -29.79 20.76 21.22
N GLN A 287 -30.71 21.60 20.76
CA GLN A 287 -32.10 21.23 20.57
C GLN A 287 -32.32 20.30 19.35
N ASN A 288 -31.47 20.40 18.33
CA ASN A 288 -31.47 19.44 17.22
C ASN A 288 -30.75 18.13 17.60
N ILE A 289 -29.84 18.20 18.58
CA ILE A 289 -29.06 17.07 19.07
C ILE A 289 -29.84 16.20 20.08
N ASP A 290 -30.60 16.82 20.99
CA ASP A 290 -31.51 16.13 21.92
C ASP A 290 -32.92 16.75 21.87
N PRO A 291 -33.89 16.08 21.22
CA PRO A 291 -35.29 16.52 21.22
C PRO A 291 -35.94 16.58 22.61
N GLN A 292 -35.36 15.93 23.62
CA GLN A 292 -35.83 15.93 25.02
C GLN A 292 -35.11 16.97 25.89
N ALA A 293 -34.35 17.90 25.30
CA ALA A 293 -33.71 18.98 26.05
C ALA A 293 -34.74 19.74 26.90
N PRO A 294 -34.43 20.05 28.18
CA PRO A 294 -35.40 20.63 29.10
C PRO A 294 -35.86 22.01 28.63
N SER A 295 -37.17 22.23 28.60
CA SER A 295 -37.76 23.53 28.28
C SER A 295 -37.56 24.52 29.43
N HIS A 296 -37.79 25.80 29.16
CA HIS A 296 -37.74 26.84 30.21
C HIS A 296 -38.74 26.56 31.34
N ASP A 297 -39.89 25.96 31.04
CA ASP A 297 -40.90 25.62 32.05
C ASP A 297 -40.49 24.40 32.87
N ASP A 298 -39.80 23.42 32.27
CA ASP A 298 -39.20 22.31 33.01
C ASP A 298 -38.17 22.81 34.02
N LEU A 299 -37.26 23.71 33.59
CA LEU A 299 -36.23 24.31 34.45
C LEU A 299 -36.81 25.15 35.61
N LYS A 300 -37.96 25.79 35.39
CA LYS A 300 -38.71 26.47 36.46
C LYS A 300 -39.35 25.47 37.42
N HIS A 301 -39.94 24.39 36.90
CA HIS A 301 -40.59 23.37 37.71
C HIS A 301 -39.62 22.67 38.66
N ILE A 302 -38.43 22.32 38.17
CA ILE A 302 -37.39 21.66 38.98
C ILE A 302 -36.60 22.63 39.89
N GLY A 303 -36.80 23.95 39.75
CA GLY A 303 -36.21 24.95 40.65
C GLY A 303 -34.71 25.19 40.47
N GLY A 304 -34.16 24.98 39.27
CA GLY A 304 -32.73 25.13 38.97
C GLY A 304 -32.07 23.82 38.51
N LEU A 305 -30.74 23.83 38.35
CA LEU A 305 -29.99 22.68 37.86
C LEU A 305 -28.62 22.65 38.53
N THR A 306 -28.14 21.47 38.92
CA THR A 306 -26.80 21.33 39.49
C THR A 306 -25.98 20.35 38.69
N PHE A 307 -24.75 20.75 38.35
CA PHE A 307 -23.77 19.89 37.72
C PHE A 307 -22.69 19.46 38.70
N PHE A 308 -22.45 18.15 38.71
CA PHE A 308 -21.34 17.51 39.40
C PHE A 308 -20.35 17.04 38.35
N MET A 309 -19.13 17.55 38.42
CA MET A 309 -18.10 17.24 37.43
C MET A 309 -16.86 16.72 38.12
N ALA A 310 -16.29 15.67 37.54
CA ALA A 310 -14.99 15.14 37.90
C ALA A 310 -14.04 15.31 36.72
N ARG A 311 -12.80 15.68 37.03
CA ARG A 311 -11.74 15.89 36.06
C ARG A 311 -11.21 14.56 35.54
N THR A 312 -11.05 14.46 34.23
CA THR A 312 -10.25 13.42 33.57
C THR A 312 -8.91 14.01 33.13
N THR A 313 -8.00 13.20 32.59
CA THR A 313 -6.71 13.67 32.06
C THR A 313 -6.85 14.59 30.84
N HIS A 314 -7.99 14.51 30.14
CA HIS A 314 -8.27 15.16 28.86
C HIS A 314 -9.51 16.07 28.88
N GLY A 315 -10.12 16.27 30.06
CA GLY A 315 -11.31 17.11 30.23
C GLY A 315 -12.08 16.77 31.50
N GLU A 316 -13.35 16.42 31.34
CA GLU A 316 -14.25 16.09 32.44
C GLU A 316 -15.26 15.01 32.08
N ILE A 317 -15.78 14.35 33.12
CA ILE A 317 -17.09 13.70 33.09
C ILE A 317 -17.99 14.36 34.11
N GLY A 318 -19.30 14.28 33.91
CA GLY A 318 -20.22 14.86 34.87
C GLY A 318 -21.64 14.34 34.75
N TYR A 319 -22.44 14.64 35.75
CA TYR A 319 -23.87 14.39 35.73
C TYR A 319 -24.66 15.57 36.31
N SER A 320 -25.95 15.61 35.99
CA SER A 320 -26.86 16.67 36.43
C SER A 320 -27.91 16.17 37.39
N LEU A 321 -28.26 16.98 38.39
CA LEU A 321 -29.45 16.80 39.24
C LEU A 321 -30.39 18.00 39.15
N PRO A 322 -31.71 17.78 39.31
CA PRO A 322 -32.68 18.86 39.36
C PRO A 322 -32.51 19.73 40.62
N GLY A 323 -32.71 21.04 40.49
CA GLY A 323 -32.64 22.00 41.57
C GLY A 323 -31.22 22.41 41.96
N VAL A 324 -31.11 23.17 43.06
CA VAL A 324 -29.86 23.72 43.61
C VAL A 324 -29.35 22.82 44.74
N VAL A 325 -28.46 21.87 44.41
CA VAL A 325 -27.88 20.93 45.37
C VAL A 325 -26.47 21.38 45.74
N LYS A 326 -26.32 22.02 46.90
CA LYS A 326 -25.01 22.59 47.31
C LYS A 326 -24.07 21.56 47.96
N ASN A 327 -24.63 20.54 48.60
CA ASN A 327 -23.89 19.52 49.34
C ASN A 327 -24.31 18.13 48.86
N PRO A 328 -23.69 17.60 47.78
CA PRO A 328 -23.96 16.25 47.34
C PRO A 328 -23.48 15.23 48.37
N PRO A 329 -24.05 14.01 48.38
CA PRO A 329 -23.47 12.91 49.14
C PRO A 329 -22.00 12.73 48.74
N LYS A 330 -21.13 12.57 49.75
CA LYS A 330 -19.68 12.43 49.52
C LYS A 330 -19.38 11.21 48.64
N GLU A 331 -20.13 10.13 48.82
CA GLU A 331 -19.99 8.89 48.07
C GLU A 331 -20.20 9.08 46.56
N ASP A 332 -21.23 9.83 46.15
CA ASP A 332 -21.50 10.14 44.74
C ASP A 332 -20.30 10.80 44.06
N ILE A 333 -19.65 11.74 44.77
CA ILE A 333 -18.48 12.48 44.29
C ILE A 333 -17.25 11.57 44.24
N ASP A 334 -17.06 10.73 45.26
CA ASP A 334 -15.94 9.78 45.32
C ASP A 334 -16.05 8.73 44.19
N ILE A 335 -17.25 8.22 43.90
CA ILE A 335 -17.53 7.34 42.75
C ILE A 335 -17.33 8.11 41.43
N LEU A 336 -17.82 9.35 41.38
CA LEU A 336 -17.48 10.43 40.44
C LEU A 336 -16.04 10.32 39.90
N VAL A 337 -15.12 10.54 40.84
CA VAL A 337 -13.68 10.57 40.61
C VAL A 337 -13.15 9.21 40.14
N LYS A 338 -13.63 8.10 40.71
CA LYS A 338 -13.22 6.76 40.28
C LYS A 338 -13.66 6.47 38.85
N PHE A 339 -14.86 6.88 38.45
CA PHE A 339 -15.38 6.73 37.08
C PHE A 339 -14.54 7.56 36.11
N ALA A 340 -14.13 8.78 36.49
CA ALA A 340 -13.24 9.60 35.66
C ALA A 340 -11.91 8.90 35.37
N GLY A 341 -11.31 8.29 36.40
CA GLY A 341 -10.08 7.50 36.24
C GLY A 341 -10.27 6.23 35.39
N ALA A 342 -11.42 5.56 35.46
CA ALA A 342 -11.73 4.43 34.57
C ALA A 342 -11.98 4.88 33.12
N PHE A 343 -12.58 6.06 32.92
CA PHE A 343 -12.86 6.62 31.61
C PHE A 343 -11.59 7.09 30.87
N ASP A 344 -10.54 7.50 31.59
CA ASP A 344 -9.24 7.85 30.99
C ASP A 344 -8.71 6.72 30.08
N LEU A 345 -8.93 5.46 30.45
CA LEU A 345 -8.58 4.29 29.63
C LEU A 345 -9.38 4.24 28.32
N ALA A 346 -10.69 4.51 28.39
CA ALA A 346 -11.57 4.56 27.22
C ALA A 346 -11.16 5.67 26.26
N HIS A 347 -10.80 6.83 26.78
CA HIS A 347 -10.35 7.94 25.96
C HIS A 347 -8.98 7.68 25.31
N GLN A 348 -8.04 7.06 26.04
CA GLN A 348 -6.77 6.66 25.43
C GLN A 348 -7.01 5.69 24.26
N ARG A 349 -7.89 4.70 24.46
CA ARG A 349 -8.26 3.75 23.40
C ARG A 349 -8.94 4.44 22.22
N PHE A 350 -9.80 5.42 22.47
CA PHE A 350 -10.42 6.26 21.45
C PHE A 350 -9.37 6.96 20.57
N LEU A 351 -8.35 7.59 21.17
CA LEU A 351 -7.29 8.27 20.42
C LEU A 351 -6.47 7.27 19.59
N ASP A 352 -6.16 6.11 20.17
CA ASP A 352 -5.46 5.04 19.45
C ASP A 352 -6.27 4.54 18.24
N LEU A 353 -7.59 4.39 18.40
CA LEU A 353 -8.50 3.99 17.32
C LEU A 353 -8.64 5.07 16.26
N GLN A 354 -8.81 6.34 16.62
CA GLN A 354 -8.84 7.45 15.64
C GLN A 354 -7.56 7.50 14.80
N LYS A 355 -6.40 7.30 15.44
CA LYS A 355 -5.12 7.24 14.74
C LYS A 355 -5.06 6.04 13.80
N ALA A 356 -5.52 4.87 14.24
CA ALA A 356 -5.56 3.66 13.40
C ALA A 356 -6.54 3.82 12.21
N GLU A 357 -7.71 4.40 12.43
CA GLU A 357 -8.71 4.71 11.40
C GLU A 357 -8.16 5.69 10.36
N ALA A 358 -7.52 6.78 10.80
CA ALA A 358 -6.86 7.73 9.90
C ALA A 358 -5.74 7.08 9.09
N GLN A 359 -4.92 6.22 9.71
CA GLN A 359 -3.86 5.49 9.01
C GLN A 359 -4.42 4.47 8.00
N ALA A 360 -5.50 3.77 8.34
CA ALA A 360 -6.18 2.86 7.43
C ALA A 360 -6.77 3.61 6.22
N ARG A 361 -7.37 4.78 6.46
CA ARG A 361 -7.88 5.65 5.39
C ARG A 361 -6.76 6.13 4.47
N GLU A 362 -5.64 6.57 5.02
CA GLU A 362 -4.47 7.00 4.23
C GLU A 362 -3.89 5.85 3.40
N THR A 363 -3.82 4.64 3.97
CA THR A 363 -3.38 3.43 3.25
C THR A 363 -4.30 3.11 2.06
N GLN A 364 -5.61 3.27 2.22
CA GLN A 364 -6.57 3.09 1.12
C GLN A 364 -6.34 4.11 0.00
N ILE A 365 -6.07 5.37 0.34
CA ILE A 365 -5.78 6.43 -0.63
C ILE A 365 -4.50 6.10 -1.40
N GLU A 366 -3.42 5.73 -0.73
CA GLU A 366 -2.16 5.37 -1.38
C GLU A 366 -2.30 4.14 -2.30
N LEU A 367 -3.05 3.12 -1.89
CA LEU A 367 -3.34 1.96 -2.75
C LEU A 367 -4.10 2.37 -4.02
N ALA A 368 -5.04 3.30 -3.89
CA ALA A 368 -5.83 3.81 -5.00
C ALA A 368 -4.95 4.64 -5.96
N LEU A 369 -4.08 5.49 -5.43
CA LEU A 369 -3.08 6.25 -6.18
C LEU A 369 -2.10 5.33 -6.92
N GLU A 370 -1.62 4.25 -6.29
CA GLU A 370 -0.68 3.30 -6.91
C GLU A 370 -1.29 2.57 -8.10
N LYS A 371 -2.58 2.24 -8.05
CA LYS A 371 -3.28 1.66 -9.22
C LYS A 371 -3.34 2.64 -10.40
N VAL A 372 -3.55 3.93 -10.13
CA VAL A 372 -3.50 4.97 -11.17
C VAL A 372 -2.08 5.10 -11.71
N ARG A 373 -1.08 5.17 -10.83
CA ARG A 373 0.34 5.22 -11.22
C ARG A 373 0.71 4.05 -12.13
N THR A 374 0.33 2.84 -11.75
CA THR A 374 0.55 1.62 -12.55
C THR A 374 -0.14 1.71 -13.91
N ALA A 375 -1.42 2.08 -13.94
CA ALA A 375 -2.17 2.20 -15.19
C ALA A 375 -1.49 3.20 -16.14
N SER A 376 -1.09 4.37 -15.62
CA SER A 376 -0.39 5.41 -16.38
C SER A 376 1.00 4.97 -16.86
N MET A 377 1.78 4.29 -16.03
CA MET A 377 3.13 3.84 -16.39
C MET A 377 3.15 2.73 -17.44
N THR A 378 2.09 1.92 -17.51
CA THR A 378 1.97 0.85 -18.52
C THR A 378 1.55 1.36 -19.90
N MET A 379 1.22 2.65 -20.02
CA MET A 379 0.77 3.23 -21.27
C MET A 379 1.85 3.16 -22.36
N LYS A 380 1.47 2.70 -23.56
CA LYS A 380 2.36 2.68 -24.74
C LYS A 380 1.97 3.72 -25.79
N LYS A 381 0.70 4.12 -25.83
CA LYS A 381 0.12 5.07 -26.79
C LYS A 381 -0.80 6.05 -26.07
N GLY A 382 -0.98 7.25 -26.64
CA GLY A 382 -1.88 8.27 -26.09
C GLY A 382 -3.33 7.82 -25.98
N GLU A 383 -3.79 6.96 -26.89
CA GLU A 383 -5.14 6.36 -26.88
C GLU A 383 -5.46 5.57 -25.59
N GLU A 384 -4.43 5.12 -24.86
CA GLU A 384 -4.59 4.36 -23.61
C GLU A 384 -4.92 5.25 -22.40
N LEU A 385 -4.87 6.59 -22.54
CA LEU A 385 -5.34 7.55 -21.51
C LEU A 385 -6.79 7.30 -21.11
N ALA A 386 -7.59 6.82 -22.04
CA ALA A 386 -8.95 6.34 -21.84
C ALA A 386 -9.07 5.34 -20.68
N LYS A 387 -8.17 4.35 -20.65
CA LYS A 387 -8.14 3.33 -19.62
C LYS A 387 -7.71 3.91 -18.28
N VAL A 388 -6.75 4.85 -18.29
CA VAL A 388 -6.25 5.51 -17.09
C VAL A 388 -7.36 6.33 -16.42
N ILE A 389 -8.10 7.15 -17.16
CA ILE A 389 -9.18 7.95 -16.58
C ILE A 389 -10.31 7.07 -16.01
N SER A 390 -10.58 5.92 -16.62
CA SER A 390 -11.51 4.94 -16.06
C SER A 390 -11.02 4.34 -14.74
N VAL A 391 -9.71 4.06 -14.61
CA VAL A 391 -9.11 3.60 -13.35
C VAL A 391 -9.20 4.70 -12.29
N VAL A 392 -8.87 5.95 -12.65
CA VAL A 392 -8.98 7.12 -11.75
C VAL A 392 -10.40 7.24 -11.21
N PHE A 393 -11.41 7.28 -12.09
CA PHE A 393 -12.81 7.42 -11.68
C PHE A 393 -13.26 6.27 -10.77
N THR A 394 -12.91 5.04 -11.12
CA THR A 394 -13.23 3.85 -10.31
C THR A 394 -12.60 3.93 -8.92
N GLN A 395 -11.34 4.35 -8.83
CA GLN A 395 -10.62 4.46 -7.57
C GLN A 395 -11.15 5.60 -6.69
N LEU A 396 -11.52 6.75 -7.28
CA LEU A 396 -12.17 7.83 -6.54
C LEU A 396 -13.51 7.38 -5.95
N LYS A 397 -14.31 6.59 -6.68
CA LYS A 397 -15.54 5.97 -6.15
C LYS A 397 -15.29 5.02 -4.99
N VAL A 398 -14.24 4.18 -5.06
CA VAL A 398 -13.85 3.29 -3.95
C VAL A 398 -13.51 4.09 -2.67
N LEU A 399 -12.98 5.30 -2.82
CA LEU A 399 -12.70 6.19 -1.70
C LEU A 399 -13.95 6.96 -1.21
N GLY A 400 -15.15 6.69 -1.75
CA GLY A 400 -16.38 7.38 -1.35
C GLY A 400 -16.52 8.78 -1.96
N ILE A 401 -15.80 9.07 -3.04
CA ILE A 401 -16.00 10.29 -3.84
C ILE A 401 -16.98 9.94 -4.94
N ASP A 402 -18.27 10.05 -4.64
CA ASP A 402 -19.32 9.81 -5.62
C ASP A 402 -19.63 11.07 -6.43
N SER A 403 -19.76 10.89 -7.73
CA SER A 403 -19.92 11.96 -8.70
C SER A 403 -20.41 11.35 -10.02
N GLU A 404 -20.96 12.18 -10.89
CA GLU A 404 -21.59 11.71 -12.12
C GLU A 404 -20.56 11.30 -13.17
N GLY A 405 -19.42 11.98 -13.18
CA GLY A 405 -18.27 11.58 -13.97
C GLY A 405 -16.98 12.33 -13.63
N CYS A 406 -15.93 11.92 -14.32
CA CYS A 406 -14.57 12.42 -14.15
C CYS A 406 -13.99 12.77 -15.53
N GLY A 407 -13.39 13.95 -15.62
CA GLY A 407 -12.76 14.47 -16.84
C GLY A 407 -11.26 14.68 -16.63
N LEU A 408 -10.47 14.31 -17.63
CA LEU A 408 -9.07 14.65 -17.75
C LEU A 408 -8.92 15.55 -18.97
N ASN A 409 -8.65 16.82 -18.72
CA ASN A 409 -8.46 17.84 -19.75
C ASN A 409 -6.96 18.09 -19.89
N LEU A 410 -6.40 17.82 -21.07
CA LEU A 410 -5.00 18.10 -21.40
C LEU A 410 -4.96 19.30 -22.35
N TYR A 411 -4.35 20.40 -21.92
CA TYR A 411 -4.28 21.62 -22.74
C TYR A 411 -3.12 21.55 -23.72
N ASP A 412 -3.41 21.92 -24.97
CA ASP A 412 -2.41 22.21 -26.00
C ASP A 412 -2.28 23.72 -26.14
N ASN A 413 -1.06 24.27 -26.11
CA ASN A 413 -0.84 25.71 -26.12
C ASN A 413 -1.37 26.43 -27.38
N GLU A 414 -1.54 25.74 -28.51
CA GLU A 414 -1.88 26.36 -29.79
C GLU A 414 -3.24 25.92 -30.34
N GLU A 415 -3.68 24.68 -30.06
CA GLU A 415 -4.81 24.07 -30.77
C GLU A 415 -6.11 23.95 -29.95
N GLY A 416 -6.04 23.83 -28.63
CA GLY A 416 -7.21 23.62 -27.78
C GLY A 416 -6.95 22.75 -26.55
N MET A 417 -7.87 21.84 -26.26
CA MET A 417 -7.69 20.83 -25.22
C MET A 417 -8.20 19.46 -25.66
N ASP A 418 -7.53 18.41 -25.22
CA ASP A 418 -7.99 17.04 -25.33
C ASP A 418 -8.70 16.62 -24.06
N LEU A 419 -9.99 16.32 -24.17
CA LEU A 419 -10.84 15.88 -23.07
C LEU A 419 -11.03 14.36 -23.12
N TRP A 420 -10.64 13.70 -22.03
CA TRP A 420 -10.92 12.29 -21.76
C TRP A 420 -11.92 12.19 -20.62
N MET A 421 -13.01 11.45 -20.80
CA MET A 421 -14.05 11.34 -19.78
C MET A 421 -14.31 9.88 -19.39
N SER A 422 -14.64 9.68 -18.12
CA SER A 422 -15.22 8.44 -17.60
C SER A 422 -16.42 8.73 -16.71
N GLY A 423 -17.43 7.85 -16.73
CA GLY A 423 -18.73 8.10 -16.09
C GLY A 423 -19.82 8.42 -17.11
N PHE A 424 -20.97 8.92 -16.63
CA PHE A 424 -22.13 9.28 -17.45
C PHE A 424 -22.83 8.13 -18.22
N GLY A 425 -22.62 6.86 -17.85
CA GLY A 425 -23.32 5.68 -18.39
C GLY A 425 -22.37 4.53 -18.77
N GLU A 426 -22.89 3.31 -18.99
CA GLU A 426 -22.08 2.11 -19.31
C GLU A 426 -21.41 2.16 -20.70
N ASP A 427 -21.90 3.02 -21.62
CA ASP A 427 -21.48 3.05 -23.03
C ASP A 427 -20.55 4.23 -23.42
N VAL A 428 -20.10 5.05 -22.47
CA VAL A 428 -19.10 6.10 -22.77
C VAL A 428 -17.71 5.47 -22.78
N HIS A 429 -17.39 4.76 -23.87
CA HIS A 429 -16.01 4.39 -24.14
C HIS A 429 -15.19 5.68 -24.25
N PRO A 430 -14.09 5.82 -23.48
CA PRO A 430 -13.31 7.04 -23.52
C PRO A 430 -12.60 7.13 -24.87
N LYS A 431 -13.15 7.94 -25.77
CA LYS A 431 -12.42 8.49 -26.92
C LYS A 431 -12.01 9.90 -26.51
N SER A 432 -10.81 10.32 -26.90
CA SER A 432 -10.41 11.72 -26.77
C SER A 432 -11.39 12.58 -27.56
N PHE A 433 -11.81 13.70 -26.98
CA PHE A 433 -12.54 14.74 -27.67
C PHE A 433 -11.65 15.98 -27.74
N HIS A 434 -11.20 16.34 -28.94
CA HIS A 434 -10.48 17.59 -29.13
C HIS A 434 -11.47 18.75 -29.12
N ILE A 435 -11.26 19.69 -28.20
CA ILE A 435 -12.05 20.92 -28.05
C ILE A 435 -11.13 22.09 -28.39
N SER A 436 -11.31 22.64 -29.60
CA SER A 436 -10.63 23.85 -30.02
C SER A 436 -11.00 25.03 -29.14
N TYR A 437 -10.07 25.97 -28.97
CA TYR A 437 -10.31 27.17 -28.19
C TYR A 437 -11.50 27.99 -28.73
N PHE A 438 -12.39 28.38 -27.83
CA PHE A 438 -13.54 29.22 -28.13
C PHE A 438 -13.73 30.30 -27.07
N ASP A 439 -14.29 31.43 -27.48
CA ASP A 439 -14.53 32.58 -26.62
C ASP A 439 -15.73 32.33 -25.70
N HIS A 440 -15.43 31.94 -24.45
CA HIS A 440 -16.43 31.70 -23.43
C HIS A 440 -15.87 31.99 -22.02
N PRO A 441 -16.57 32.75 -21.16
CA PRO A 441 -16.06 33.17 -19.85
C PRO A 441 -15.61 32.02 -18.95
N TYR A 442 -16.32 30.88 -18.99
CA TYR A 442 -15.93 29.69 -18.24
C TYR A 442 -14.60 29.09 -18.74
N TYR A 443 -14.46 28.98 -20.06
CA TYR A 443 -13.27 28.40 -20.67
C TYR A 443 -12.04 29.28 -20.41
N GLU A 444 -12.19 30.60 -20.53
CA GLU A 444 -11.14 31.56 -20.18
C GLU A 444 -10.72 31.48 -18.72
N MET A 445 -11.67 31.29 -17.81
CA MET A 445 -11.39 31.15 -16.38
C MET A 445 -10.55 29.89 -16.10
N GLN A 446 -10.91 28.75 -16.68
CA GLN A 446 -10.12 27.52 -16.55
C GLN A 446 -8.70 27.70 -17.07
N LEU A 447 -8.56 28.28 -18.26
CA LEU A 447 -7.24 28.56 -18.85
C LEU A 447 -6.41 29.50 -17.97
N ASN A 448 -7.01 30.53 -17.38
CA ASN A 448 -6.31 31.45 -16.49
C ASN A 448 -5.87 30.75 -15.20
N ASP A 449 -6.72 29.90 -14.64
CA ASP A 449 -6.41 29.14 -13.42
C ASP A 449 -5.30 28.11 -13.68
N TRP A 450 -5.30 27.44 -14.83
CA TRP A 450 -4.21 26.58 -15.28
C TRP A 450 -2.90 27.35 -15.51
N LYS A 451 -2.93 28.48 -16.23
CA LYS A 451 -1.75 29.32 -16.47
C LYS A 451 -1.14 29.86 -15.17
N LYS A 452 -1.97 30.12 -14.16
CA LYS A 452 -1.56 30.52 -12.82
C LYS A 452 -1.20 29.34 -11.90
N GLN A 453 -1.31 28.11 -12.39
CA GLN A 453 -1.00 26.88 -11.64
C GLN A 453 -1.75 26.80 -10.31
N LYS A 454 -3.05 27.15 -10.30
CA LYS A 454 -3.87 26.98 -9.09
C LYS A 454 -3.99 25.50 -8.73
N LYS A 455 -3.87 25.13 -7.45
CA LYS A 455 -4.02 23.73 -7.03
C LYS A 455 -5.44 23.17 -7.30
N TYR A 456 -6.47 23.94 -6.94
CA TYR A 456 -7.85 23.48 -6.96
C TYR A 456 -8.86 24.62 -7.17
N ARG A 457 -9.99 24.33 -7.81
CA ARG A 457 -11.12 25.26 -7.99
C ARG A 457 -12.44 24.47 -8.06
N VAL A 458 -13.45 24.95 -7.34
CA VAL A 458 -14.86 24.59 -7.58
C VAL A 458 -15.50 25.63 -8.48
N ILE A 459 -16.25 25.19 -9.48
CA ILE A 459 -16.92 26.03 -10.46
C ILE A 459 -18.34 25.51 -10.66
N ALA A 460 -19.34 26.40 -10.49
CA ALA A 460 -20.73 26.10 -10.77
C ALA A 460 -21.13 26.70 -12.13
N PHE A 461 -21.62 25.87 -13.04
CA PHE A 461 -22.29 26.28 -14.28
C PHE A 461 -23.77 26.31 -14.02
N GLU A 462 -24.37 27.49 -14.08
CA GLU A 462 -25.79 27.67 -13.86
C GLU A 462 -26.39 28.55 -14.96
N GLY A 463 -27.68 28.37 -15.25
CA GLY A 463 -28.45 29.27 -16.10
C GLY A 463 -27.85 29.47 -17.50
N ASP A 464 -27.71 30.73 -17.92
CA ASP A 464 -27.25 31.06 -19.28
C ASP A 464 -25.80 30.69 -19.54
N LEU A 465 -24.93 30.78 -18.53
CA LEU A 465 -23.50 30.45 -18.65
C LEU A 465 -23.31 28.95 -18.97
N LYS A 466 -24.11 28.08 -18.34
CA LYS A 466 -24.10 26.64 -18.66
C LYS A 466 -24.64 26.38 -20.07
N ARG A 467 -25.80 26.97 -20.39
CA ARG A 467 -26.45 26.77 -21.70
C ARG A 467 -25.55 27.19 -22.87
N SER A 468 -24.86 28.34 -22.74
CA SER A 468 -23.92 28.80 -23.77
C SER A 468 -22.70 27.88 -23.88
N TYR A 469 -22.15 27.42 -22.76
CA TYR A 469 -21.00 26.51 -22.76
C TYR A 469 -21.33 25.17 -23.40
N ASP A 470 -22.44 24.55 -22.99
CA ASP A 470 -22.89 23.29 -23.55
C ASP A 470 -23.12 23.44 -25.06
N HIS A 471 -23.82 24.49 -25.49
CA HIS A 471 -24.09 24.73 -26.91
C HIS A 471 -22.80 24.86 -27.73
N GLN A 472 -21.81 25.61 -27.26
CA GLN A 472 -20.53 25.77 -27.96
C GLN A 472 -19.69 24.48 -27.94
N THR A 473 -19.67 23.76 -26.82
CA THR A 473 -18.95 22.48 -26.68
C THR A 473 -19.56 21.41 -27.61
N PHE A 474 -20.90 21.29 -27.66
CA PHE A 474 -21.60 20.34 -28.53
C PHE A 474 -21.61 20.74 -30.02
N ALA A 475 -21.30 22.00 -30.35
CA ALA A 475 -21.11 22.43 -31.73
C ALA A 475 -19.76 21.97 -32.32
N ASN A 476 -18.82 21.49 -31.48
CA ASN A 476 -17.55 20.95 -31.93
C ASN A 476 -17.74 19.57 -32.61
N LYS A 477 -17.02 19.36 -33.73
CA LYS A 477 -17.17 18.21 -34.64
C LYS A 477 -16.97 16.86 -33.95
N ASP A 478 -16.13 16.78 -32.92
CA ASP A 478 -15.88 15.52 -32.22
C ASP A 478 -16.90 15.22 -31.11
N PHE A 479 -17.45 16.24 -30.45
CA PHE A 479 -18.54 16.09 -29.48
C PHE A 479 -19.87 15.65 -30.13
N PHE A 480 -19.99 15.76 -31.46
CA PHE A 480 -21.12 15.23 -32.22
C PHE A 480 -21.31 13.71 -32.04
N LYS A 481 -20.27 12.97 -31.63
CA LYS A 481 -20.26 11.48 -31.54
C LYS A 481 -20.82 10.90 -30.23
N LEU A 482 -21.10 11.70 -29.19
CA LEU A 482 -21.72 11.19 -27.96
C LEU A 482 -23.15 10.65 -28.22
N PRO A 483 -23.58 9.57 -27.54
CA PRO A 483 -24.95 9.06 -27.63
C PRO A 483 -25.99 10.16 -27.34
N LYS A 484 -27.07 10.19 -28.12
CA LYS A 484 -28.10 11.24 -28.03
C LYS A 484 -28.72 11.34 -26.64
N ASP A 485 -28.88 10.23 -25.94
CA ASP A 485 -29.48 10.18 -24.62
C ASP A 485 -28.58 10.82 -23.54
N ILE A 486 -27.27 10.62 -23.65
CA ILE A 486 -26.28 11.24 -22.76
C ILE A 486 -26.25 12.76 -22.98
N LYS A 487 -26.24 13.21 -24.24
CA LYS A 487 -26.34 14.65 -24.55
C LYS A 487 -27.61 15.27 -23.97
N LYS A 488 -28.75 14.59 -24.11
CA LYS A 488 -30.03 15.07 -23.58
C LYS A 488 -30.00 15.14 -22.05
N ALA A 489 -29.41 14.16 -21.38
CA ALA A 489 -29.26 14.15 -19.92
C ALA A 489 -28.35 15.29 -19.42
N PHE A 490 -27.25 15.58 -20.11
CA PHE A 490 -26.36 16.72 -19.80
C PHE A 490 -27.06 18.07 -20.00
N LEU A 491 -27.75 18.25 -21.14
CA LEU A 491 -28.45 19.48 -21.49
C LEU A 491 -29.68 19.74 -20.61
N ALA A 492 -30.28 18.69 -20.03
CA ALA A 492 -31.45 18.81 -19.16
C ALA A 492 -31.12 19.39 -17.77
N LYS A 493 -29.84 19.41 -17.36
CA LYS A 493 -29.43 19.94 -16.06
C LYS A 493 -29.30 21.46 -16.11
N GLU A 494 -29.98 22.13 -15.20
CA GLU A 494 -29.89 23.59 -15.05
C GLU A 494 -28.58 24.03 -14.38
N THR A 495 -28.04 23.17 -13.50
CA THR A 495 -26.80 23.41 -12.77
C THR A 495 -25.86 22.20 -12.85
N THR A 496 -24.55 22.46 -12.94
CA THR A 496 -23.50 21.45 -12.85
C THR A 496 -22.30 22.03 -12.13
N ILE A 497 -21.75 21.29 -11.17
CA ILE A 497 -20.57 21.69 -10.41
C ILE A 497 -19.38 20.87 -10.88
N SER A 498 -18.32 21.56 -11.32
CA SER A 498 -17.01 20.98 -11.58
C SER A 498 -16.06 21.30 -10.43
N SER A 499 -15.48 20.25 -9.87
CA SER A 499 -14.39 20.31 -8.90
C SER A 499 -13.10 19.93 -9.61
N ALA A 500 -12.26 20.91 -9.91
CA ALA A 500 -11.09 20.75 -10.77
C ALA A 500 -9.77 20.89 -9.99
N ALA A 501 -8.93 19.86 -10.06
CA ALA A 501 -7.55 19.88 -9.61
C ALA A 501 -6.63 20.10 -10.82
N TYR A 502 -5.88 21.21 -10.84
CA TYR A 502 -4.98 21.51 -11.95
C TYR A 502 -3.61 20.88 -11.75
N MET A 503 -2.98 20.63 -12.88
CA MET A 503 -1.67 20.01 -13.03
C MET A 503 -0.95 20.67 -14.21
N LYS A 504 0.34 20.39 -14.37
CA LYS A 504 1.20 20.97 -15.41
C LYS A 504 0.61 20.89 -16.82
N TYR A 505 0.00 19.77 -17.17
CA TYR A 505 -0.53 19.51 -18.53
C TYR A 505 -2.02 19.82 -18.68
N GLY A 506 -2.71 20.21 -17.60
CA GLY A 506 -4.13 20.56 -17.64
C GLY A 506 -4.83 20.37 -16.32
N MET A 507 -5.94 19.63 -16.30
CA MET A 507 -6.69 19.40 -15.05
C MET A 507 -7.40 18.05 -15.02
N LEU A 508 -7.57 17.55 -13.80
CA LEU A 508 -8.45 16.43 -13.47
C LEU A 508 -9.69 17.01 -12.77
N GLU A 509 -10.87 16.75 -13.29
CA GLU A 509 -12.13 17.27 -12.76
C GLU A 509 -13.12 16.18 -12.38
N MET A 510 -13.90 16.46 -11.34
CA MET A 510 -15.08 15.69 -10.94
C MET A 510 -16.31 16.54 -11.20
N ILE A 511 -17.29 15.98 -11.91
CA ILE A 511 -18.48 16.70 -12.39
C ILE A 511 -19.72 16.08 -11.73
N GLY A 512 -20.47 16.90 -10.99
CA GLY A 512 -21.68 16.44 -10.31
C GLY A 512 -22.62 17.57 -9.88
N GLY A 513 -23.55 17.24 -8.97
CA GLY A 513 -24.52 18.19 -8.42
C GLY A 513 -24.03 18.99 -7.22
N GLU A 514 -22.98 18.53 -6.53
CA GLU A 514 -22.46 19.11 -5.30
C GLU A 514 -20.94 19.32 -5.38
N ALA A 515 -20.43 20.29 -4.63
CA ALA A 515 -18.99 20.52 -4.50
C ALA A 515 -18.34 19.44 -3.63
N LEU A 516 -17.11 19.03 -3.97
CA LEU A 516 -16.36 18.13 -3.10
C LEU A 516 -16.04 18.82 -1.76
N SER A 517 -16.11 18.06 -0.66
CA SER A 517 -15.58 18.49 0.64
C SER A 517 -14.07 18.73 0.59
N GLU A 518 -13.51 19.44 1.58
CA GLU A 518 -12.07 19.75 1.61
C GLU A 518 -11.20 18.49 1.55
N ASP A 519 -11.55 17.44 2.30
CA ASP A 519 -10.84 16.15 2.29
C ASP A 519 -10.89 15.48 0.91
N GLN A 520 -12.05 15.50 0.25
CA GLN A 520 -12.21 14.93 -1.08
C GLN A 520 -11.47 15.74 -2.15
N ALA A 521 -11.43 17.07 -2.01
CA ALA A 521 -10.67 17.96 -2.88
C ALA A 521 -9.15 17.70 -2.77
N ASP A 522 -8.63 17.48 -1.57
CA ASP A 522 -7.21 17.13 -1.40
C ASP A 522 -6.88 15.76 -2.02
N ILE A 523 -7.75 14.76 -1.84
CA ILE A 523 -7.62 13.46 -2.53
C ILE A 523 -7.58 13.66 -4.05
N LEU A 524 -8.51 14.43 -4.63
CA LEU A 524 -8.51 14.69 -6.08
C LEU A 524 -7.19 15.34 -6.55
N CYS A 525 -6.67 16.30 -5.78
CA CYS A 525 -5.37 16.92 -6.07
C CYS A 525 -4.22 15.91 -6.05
N ARG A 526 -4.22 14.95 -5.12
CA ARG A 526 -3.22 13.88 -5.07
C ARG A 526 -3.31 12.97 -6.30
N PHE A 527 -4.52 12.64 -6.75
CA PHE A 527 -4.73 11.89 -8.00
C PHE A 527 -4.18 12.64 -9.22
N ALA A 528 -4.48 13.94 -9.33
CA ALA A 528 -3.94 14.79 -10.40
C ALA A 528 -2.40 14.81 -10.39
N GLY A 529 -1.79 14.95 -9.21
CA GLY A 529 -0.32 14.94 -9.07
C GLY A 529 0.32 13.60 -9.44
N VAL A 530 -0.27 12.47 -9.04
CA VAL A 530 0.24 11.13 -9.40
C VAL A 530 0.10 10.87 -10.91
N PHE A 531 -1.02 11.28 -11.50
CA PHE A 531 -1.19 11.23 -12.95
C PHE A 531 -0.15 12.09 -13.65
N GLU A 532 0.06 13.34 -13.22
CA GLU A 532 1.04 14.26 -13.81
C GLU A 532 2.44 13.63 -13.86
N GLN A 533 2.91 13.08 -12.74
CA GLN A 533 4.23 12.44 -12.65
C GLN A 533 4.38 11.26 -13.63
N ALA A 534 3.38 10.39 -13.69
CA ALA A 534 3.40 9.24 -14.59
C ALA A 534 3.29 9.67 -16.06
N TYR A 535 2.50 10.70 -16.36
CA TYR A 535 2.36 11.25 -17.70
C TYR A 535 3.62 11.97 -18.17
N THR A 536 4.31 12.72 -17.30
CA THR A 536 5.65 13.26 -17.60
C THR A 536 6.61 12.14 -17.98
N ARG A 537 6.62 11.04 -17.22
CA ARG A 537 7.50 9.90 -17.52
C ARG A 537 7.18 9.26 -18.87
N PHE A 538 5.90 9.12 -19.20
CA PHE A 538 5.46 8.63 -20.51
C PHE A 538 5.97 9.55 -21.65
N LEU A 539 5.82 10.87 -21.50
CA LEU A 539 6.30 11.84 -22.49
C LEU A 539 7.83 11.82 -22.62
N ASP A 540 8.55 11.69 -21.52
CA ASP A 540 10.01 11.58 -21.53
C ASP A 540 10.48 10.31 -22.25
N ILE A 541 9.79 9.18 -22.05
CA ILE A 541 10.07 7.93 -22.77
C ILE A 541 9.79 8.10 -24.26
N LYS A 542 8.66 8.71 -24.64
CA LYS A 542 8.33 8.97 -26.06
C LYS A 542 9.38 9.84 -26.73
N LYS A 543 9.86 10.86 -26.03
CA LYS A 543 10.95 11.72 -26.51
C LYS A 543 12.25 10.93 -26.65
N ALA A 544 12.60 10.08 -25.69
CA ALA A 544 13.79 9.24 -25.75
C ALA A 544 13.72 8.19 -26.88
N GLU A 545 12.55 7.58 -27.12
CA GLU A 545 12.30 6.67 -28.23
C GLU A 545 12.53 7.38 -29.59
N ALA A 546 11.95 8.57 -29.76
CA ALA A 546 12.15 9.37 -30.97
C ALA A 546 13.61 9.78 -31.18
N GLN A 547 14.31 10.17 -30.11
CA GLN A 547 15.74 10.49 -30.16
C GLN A 547 16.60 9.27 -30.49
N ALA A 548 16.31 8.10 -29.93
CA ALA A 548 17.00 6.86 -30.25
C ALA A 548 16.79 6.46 -31.72
N ARG A 549 15.56 6.64 -32.23
CA ARG A 549 15.24 6.41 -33.64
C ARG A 549 16.01 7.34 -34.57
N GLU A 550 16.08 8.63 -34.25
CA GLU A 550 16.85 9.62 -35.02
C GLU A 550 18.36 9.31 -35.00
N ALA A 551 18.91 8.92 -33.84
CA ALA A 551 20.31 8.51 -33.72
C ALA A 551 20.62 7.24 -34.54
N GLN A 552 19.67 6.32 -34.64
CA GLN A 552 19.79 5.13 -35.50
C GLN A 552 19.90 5.53 -36.97
N ILE A 553 19.06 6.47 -37.43
CA ILE A 553 19.08 7.00 -38.80
C ILE A 553 20.41 7.71 -39.09
N GLU A 554 20.88 8.60 -38.20
CA GLU A 554 22.18 9.28 -38.39
C GLU A 554 23.36 8.31 -38.39
N THR A 555 23.34 7.28 -37.54
CA THR A 555 24.38 6.23 -37.55
C THR A 555 24.43 5.50 -38.88
N ALA A 556 23.25 5.18 -39.44
CA ALA A 556 23.13 4.52 -40.74
C ALA A 556 23.68 5.41 -41.87
N LEU A 557 23.35 6.70 -41.88
CA LEU A 557 23.90 7.68 -42.83
C LEU A 557 25.42 7.82 -42.69
N GLU A 558 25.94 7.84 -41.47
CA GLU A 558 27.38 8.02 -41.21
C GLU A 558 28.20 6.80 -41.61
N ARG A 559 27.65 5.58 -41.55
CA ARG A 559 28.29 4.39 -42.10
C ARG A 559 28.48 4.49 -43.60
N VAL A 560 27.50 5.04 -44.32
CA VAL A 560 27.63 5.30 -45.76
C VAL A 560 28.70 6.36 -46.01
N ARG A 561 28.67 7.51 -45.30
CA ARG A 561 29.70 8.56 -45.43
C ARG A 561 31.11 8.04 -45.13
N SER A 562 31.26 7.23 -44.09
CA SER A 562 32.54 6.59 -43.73
C SER A 562 33.05 5.68 -44.85
N LYS A 563 32.15 4.89 -45.46
CA LYS A 563 32.50 4.04 -46.59
C LYS A 563 32.89 4.86 -47.83
N THR A 564 32.22 5.98 -48.08
CA THR A 564 32.59 6.96 -49.11
C THR A 564 33.99 7.53 -48.89
N MET A 565 34.33 7.90 -47.66
CA MET A 565 35.67 8.43 -47.33
C MET A 565 36.78 7.39 -47.49
N ALA A 566 36.46 6.11 -47.32
CA ALA A 566 37.39 4.99 -47.47
C ALA A 566 37.64 4.59 -48.94
N MET A 567 36.98 5.24 -49.91
CA MET A 567 37.19 4.96 -51.34
C MET A 567 38.59 5.44 -51.79
N HIS A 568 39.38 4.51 -52.31
CA HIS A 568 40.74 4.70 -52.83
C HIS A 568 40.79 4.79 -54.36
N ASN A 569 39.87 4.12 -55.04
CA ASN A 569 39.72 4.14 -56.50
C ASN A 569 38.23 4.14 -56.89
N SER A 570 37.97 4.30 -58.18
CA SER A 570 36.62 4.35 -58.74
C SER A 570 35.84 3.02 -58.55
N ASP A 571 36.52 1.86 -58.52
CA ASP A 571 35.89 0.54 -58.32
C ASP A 571 35.26 0.38 -56.92
N ASP A 572 35.73 1.13 -55.92
CA ASP A 572 35.22 1.05 -54.54
C ASP A 572 33.76 1.53 -54.39
N VAL A 573 33.22 2.25 -55.38
CA VAL A 573 31.86 2.84 -55.31
C VAL A 573 30.77 1.77 -55.15
N ALA A 574 30.96 0.60 -55.77
CA ALA A 574 29.99 -0.50 -55.71
C ALA A 574 29.79 -1.00 -54.27
N GLY A 575 30.87 -1.07 -53.48
CA GLY A 575 30.81 -1.44 -52.07
C GLY A 575 30.04 -0.42 -51.23
N THR A 576 30.17 0.87 -51.54
CA THR A 576 29.43 1.94 -50.85
C THR A 576 27.94 1.93 -51.18
N VAL A 577 27.59 1.64 -52.43
CA VAL A 577 26.19 1.49 -52.87
C VAL A 577 25.51 0.33 -52.14
N ILE A 578 26.18 -0.81 -52.02
CA ILE A 578 25.67 -1.98 -51.29
C ILE A 578 25.41 -1.60 -49.81
N THR A 579 26.37 -0.96 -49.15
CA THR A 579 26.20 -0.49 -47.76
C THR A 579 25.00 0.44 -47.60
N LEU A 580 24.79 1.36 -48.54
CA LEU A 580 23.63 2.27 -48.50
C LEU A 580 22.30 1.49 -48.45
N PHE A 581 22.15 0.49 -49.32
CA PHE A 581 20.92 -0.28 -49.40
C PHE A 581 20.72 -1.19 -48.17
N ASP A 582 21.80 -1.80 -47.67
CA ASP A 582 21.75 -2.59 -46.43
C ASP A 582 21.28 -1.73 -45.24
N GLU A 583 21.80 -0.51 -45.11
CA GLU A 583 21.42 0.41 -44.03
C GLU A 583 19.95 0.87 -44.13
N VAL A 584 19.44 1.14 -45.34
CA VAL A 584 18.01 1.47 -45.56
C VAL A 584 17.09 0.32 -45.10
N ILE A 585 17.47 -0.93 -45.37
CA ILE A 585 16.71 -2.12 -44.93
C ILE A 585 16.81 -2.32 -43.43
N ASN A 586 18.01 -2.19 -42.86
CA ASN A 586 18.26 -2.40 -41.43
C ASN A 586 17.54 -1.36 -40.55
N LEU A 587 17.19 -0.19 -41.12
CA LEU A 587 16.31 0.77 -40.47
C LEU A 587 14.85 0.29 -40.35
N GLY A 588 14.49 -0.86 -40.94
CA GLY A 588 13.15 -1.42 -40.85
C GLY A 588 12.09 -0.56 -41.54
N LEU A 589 12.50 0.23 -42.54
CA LEU A 589 11.56 0.84 -43.47
C LEU A 589 10.85 -0.29 -44.25
N ASP A 590 9.59 -0.07 -44.65
CA ASP A 590 8.73 -1.08 -45.30
C ASP A 590 9.53 -2.07 -46.17
N HIS A 591 9.51 -3.36 -45.80
CA HIS A 591 10.31 -4.40 -46.46
C HIS A 591 9.92 -4.64 -47.93
N SER A 592 8.79 -4.08 -48.39
CA SER A 592 8.42 -4.06 -49.80
C SER A 592 9.16 -2.99 -50.63
N ILE A 593 9.93 -2.09 -49.99
CA ILE A 593 10.71 -1.07 -50.70
C ILE A 593 11.78 -1.74 -51.56
N ARG A 594 11.55 -1.71 -52.87
CA ARG A 594 12.62 -1.86 -53.86
C ARG A 594 13.21 -0.49 -54.12
N CYS A 595 14.52 -0.35 -53.97
CA CYS A 595 15.22 0.90 -54.25
C CYS A 595 16.41 0.72 -55.19
N GLY A 596 16.79 1.81 -55.83
CA GLY A 596 17.91 1.85 -56.77
C GLY A 596 18.39 3.27 -56.99
N ILE A 597 19.54 3.39 -57.62
CA ILE A 597 20.14 4.66 -58.03
C ILE A 597 20.08 4.75 -59.55
N GLY A 598 19.83 5.93 -60.08
CA GLY A 598 19.87 6.23 -61.50
C GLY A 598 20.73 7.44 -61.77
N ILE A 599 21.79 7.32 -62.56
CA ILE A 599 22.60 8.45 -63.02
C ILE A 599 22.03 8.95 -64.34
N LEU A 600 21.69 10.24 -64.39
CA LEU A 600 21.08 10.89 -65.55
C LEU A 600 22.04 11.86 -66.25
N GLU A 601 23.18 12.15 -65.64
CA GLU A 601 24.19 13.04 -66.21
C GLU A 601 24.97 12.38 -67.36
N GLY A 602 25.24 13.15 -68.42
CA GLY A 602 26.15 12.75 -69.50
C GLY A 602 25.56 11.86 -70.60
N THR A 603 24.35 11.33 -70.48
CA THR A 603 23.71 10.52 -71.54
C THR A 603 22.21 10.82 -71.69
N ASP A 604 21.62 10.36 -72.80
CA ASP A 604 20.15 10.43 -72.99
C ASP A 604 19.38 9.32 -72.27
N GLN A 605 20.09 8.27 -71.83
CA GLN A 605 19.57 7.16 -71.04
C GLN A 605 19.92 7.37 -69.56
N MET A 606 19.39 6.53 -68.68
CA MET A 606 19.74 6.53 -67.26
C MET A 606 20.58 5.31 -66.94
N GLU A 607 21.80 5.50 -66.45
CA GLU A 607 22.57 4.40 -65.90
C GLU A 607 21.93 3.99 -64.58
N THR A 608 21.34 2.80 -64.56
CA THR A 608 20.49 2.32 -63.47
C THR A 608 21.24 1.27 -62.67
N TRP A 609 21.45 1.57 -61.40
CA TRP A 609 22.06 0.72 -60.38
C TRP A 609 20.93 0.21 -59.49
N SER A 610 20.32 -0.89 -59.91
CA SER A 610 19.20 -1.47 -59.18
C SER A 610 19.68 -2.62 -58.30
N VAL A 611 19.18 -2.65 -57.07
CA VAL A 611 19.36 -3.79 -56.19
C VAL A 611 18.12 -4.66 -56.25
N THR A 612 18.33 -5.96 -56.41
CA THR A 612 17.27 -6.96 -56.23
C THR A 612 17.62 -7.80 -55.02
N PHE A 613 16.71 -7.90 -54.06
CA PHE A 613 16.92 -8.72 -52.87
C PHE A 613 16.60 -10.16 -53.20
N THR A 614 17.60 -11.03 -53.06
CA THR A 614 17.39 -12.47 -53.12
C THR A 614 16.76 -12.97 -51.82
N THR A 615 16.05 -14.09 -51.84
CA THR A 615 15.47 -14.74 -50.64
C THR A 615 16.51 -15.11 -49.57
N THR A 616 17.80 -15.02 -49.90
CA THR A 616 18.94 -15.21 -48.98
C THR A 616 19.47 -13.92 -48.34
N GLY A 617 18.88 -12.75 -48.62
CA GLY A 617 19.30 -11.46 -48.04
C GLY A 617 20.57 -10.87 -48.65
N LYS A 618 21.08 -11.43 -49.76
CA LYS A 618 22.22 -10.84 -50.49
C LYS A 618 21.73 -9.81 -51.51
N VAL A 619 22.34 -8.64 -51.47
CA VAL A 619 22.24 -7.53 -52.44
C VAL A 619 22.90 -7.97 -53.75
N ASP A 620 22.10 -8.14 -54.82
CA ASP A 620 22.58 -8.34 -56.19
C ASP A 620 22.46 -7.01 -56.95
N LEU A 621 23.60 -6.35 -57.17
CA LEU A 621 23.67 -5.09 -57.89
C LEU A 621 23.60 -5.34 -59.40
N LYS A 622 22.51 -4.90 -60.02
CA LYS A 622 22.32 -4.92 -61.48
C LYS A 622 22.54 -3.52 -62.03
N MET A 623 23.55 -3.39 -62.88
CA MET A 623 23.85 -2.17 -63.63
C MET A 623 23.40 -2.31 -65.07
N GLY A 624 22.79 -1.27 -65.63
CA GLY A 624 22.42 -1.23 -67.04
C GLY A 624 21.86 0.13 -67.46
N MET A 625 21.62 0.31 -68.75
CA MET A 625 21.11 1.56 -69.29
C MET A 625 19.60 1.47 -69.52
N LEU A 626 18.86 2.39 -68.91
CA LEU A 626 17.41 2.51 -69.05
C LEU A 626 17.04 3.67 -69.97
N ASN A 627 16.28 3.40 -71.04
CA ASN A 627 15.76 4.46 -71.88
C ASN A 627 14.63 5.22 -71.17
N MET A 628 14.91 6.45 -70.74
CA MET A 628 13.92 7.28 -70.05
C MET A 628 12.75 7.72 -70.95
N ALA A 629 12.82 7.51 -72.27
CA ALA A 629 11.70 7.70 -73.19
C ALA A 629 10.80 6.46 -73.34
N ALA A 630 11.18 5.30 -72.78
CA ALA A 630 10.44 4.04 -72.93
C ALA A 630 9.05 4.05 -72.26
N HIS A 631 8.83 4.95 -71.29
CA HIS A 631 7.55 5.09 -70.60
C HIS A 631 7.24 6.55 -70.24
N PRO A 632 5.97 7.01 -70.30
CA PRO A 632 5.59 8.38 -69.93
C PRO A 632 6.08 8.82 -68.54
N ILE A 633 6.04 7.91 -67.56
CA ILE A 633 6.51 8.20 -66.20
C ILE A 633 8.03 8.39 -66.14
N LEU A 634 8.81 7.55 -66.83
CA LEU A 634 10.27 7.75 -66.90
C LEU A 634 10.61 9.12 -67.53
N LYS A 635 9.85 9.52 -68.55
CA LYS A 635 9.98 10.85 -69.16
C LYS A 635 9.63 11.97 -68.16
N ALA A 636 8.59 11.78 -67.35
CA ALA A 636 8.20 12.72 -66.31
C ALA A 636 9.27 12.83 -65.22
N VAL A 637 9.84 11.71 -64.74
CA VAL A 637 10.95 11.71 -63.78
C VAL A 637 12.17 12.46 -64.35
N LYS A 638 12.57 12.18 -65.60
CA LYS A 638 13.69 12.88 -66.25
C LYS A 638 13.43 14.38 -66.38
N ASN A 639 12.20 14.79 -66.70
CA ASN A 639 11.82 16.20 -66.80
C ASN A 639 11.84 16.90 -65.43
N ALA A 640 11.31 16.25 -64.39
CA ALA A 640 11.29 16.78 -63.02
C ALA A 640 12.72 16.93 -62.44
N TRP A 641 13.61 15.99 -62.76
CA TRP A 641 15.02 16.13 -62.42
C TRP A 641 15.67 17.31 -63.16
N LYS A 642 15.44 17.45 -64.47
CA LYS A 642 15.96 18.57 -65.28
C LYS A 642 15.42 19.94 -64.86
N SER A 643 14.20 20.03 -64.34
CA SER A 643 13.60 21.28 -63.85
C SER A 643 14.13 21.70 -62.47
N GLY A 644 14.93 20.86 -61.81
CA GLY A 644 15.49 21.15 -60.48
C GLY A 644 14.49 20.92 -59.34
N GLU A 645 13.49 20.05 -59.53
CA GLU A 645 12.63 19.61 -58.44
C GLU A 645 13.44 18.81 -57.40
N THR A 646 12.85 18.54 -56.22
CA THR A 646 13.55 17.76 -55.16
C THR A 646 13.15 16.29 -55.13
N SER A 647 11.96 15.97 -55.64
CA SER A 647 11.44 14.61 -55.75
C SER A 647 10.28 14.54 -56.72
N TYR A 648 9.99 13.34 -57.22
CA TYR A 648 8.80 13.04 -58.02
C TYR A 648 8.11 11.79 -57.46
N ALA A 649 6.79 11.81 -57.29
CA ALA A 649 6.02 10.67 -56.81
C ALA A 649 4.89 10.32 -57.78
N HIS A 650 4.60 9.03 -57.91
CA HIS A 650 3.51 8.55 -58.77
C HIS A 650 2.89 7.26 -58.21
N GLU A 651 1.58 7.11 -58.39
CA GLU A 651 0.82 5.90 -58.05
C GLU A 651 0.36 5.22 -59.34
N TYR A 652 0.82 4.00 -59.57
CA TYR A 652 0.37 3.13 -60.66
C TYR A 652 -0.87 2.35 -60.23
N LYS A 653 -1.84 2.15 -61.14
CA LYS A 653 -3.04 1.34 -60.91
C LYS A 653 -3.33 0.41 -62.09
N GLY A 654 -3.60 -0.86 -61.80
CA GLY A 654 -4.03 -1.86 -62.78
C GLY A 654 -3.09 -1.95 -63.98
N LYS A 655 -3.62 -1.67 -65.19
CA LYS A 655 -2.87 -1.77 -66.45
C LYS A 655 -1.63 -0.87 -66.51
N ASP A 656 -1.60 0.23 -65.77
CA ASP A 656 -0.44 1.13 -65.75
C ASP A 656 0.78 0.46 -65.10
N VAL A 657 0.55 -0.40 -64.09
CA VAL A 657 1.61 -1.22 -63.46
C VAL A 657 2.21 -2.15 -64.51
N THR A 658 1.37 -2.95 -65.19
CA THR A 658 1.82 -3.91 -66.19
C THR A 658 2.51 -3.22 -67.37
N THR A 659 2.02 -2.05 -67.81
CA THR A 659 2.61 -1.28 -68.92
C THR A 659 4.02 -0.80 -68.58
N TYR A 660 4.21 -0.27 -67.36
CA TYR A 660 5.52 0.17 -66.88
C TYR A 660 6.52 -0.97 -66.80
N TYR A 661 6.16 -2.09 -66.16
CA TYR A 661 7.05 -3.24 -66.02
C TYR A 661 7.31 -3.96 -67.36
N THR A 662 6.35 -3.93 -68.30
CA THR A 662 6.58 -4.41 -69.67
C THR A 662 7.63 -3.57 -70.39
N ALA A 663 7.59 -2.24 -70.23
CA ALA A 663 8.62 -1.37 -70.79
C ALA A 663 10.01 -1.66 -70.19
N LEU A 664 10.09 -1.92 -68.88
CA LEU A 664 11.35 -2.29 -68.23
C LEU A 664 11.87 -3.66 -68.70
N ASN A 665 11.02 -4.69 -68.79
CA ASN A 665 11.40 -6.03 -69.25
C ASN A 665 11.89 -6.06 -70.72
N ASN A 666 11.45 -5.10 -71.54
CA ASN A 666 11.83 -5.00 -72.95
C ASN A 666 13.07 -4.12 -73.19
N GLU A 667 13.69 -3.55 -72.15
CA GLU A 667 14.88 -2.71 -72.29
C GLU A 667 16.13 -3.60 -72.49
N PRO A 668 16.77 -3.59 -73.68
CA PRO A 668 17.84 -4.53 -74.00
C PRO A 668 19.11 -4.33 -73.17
N ASN A 669 19.37 -3.10 -72.71
CA ASN A 669 20.60 -2.73 -72.01
C ASN A 669 20.43 -2.66 -70.49
N TYR A 670 19.25 -3.00 -69.96
CA TYR A 670 18.98 -3.03 -68.53
C TYR A 670 18.64 -4.47 -68.10
N PRO A 671 19.53 -5.18 -67.38
CA PRO A 671 19.36 -6.59 -67.04
C PRO A 671 18.35 -6.77 -65.89
N PHE A 672 17.09 -6.45 -66.17
CA PHE A 672 15.98 -6.49 -65.24
C PHE A 672 14.80 -7.28 -65.83
N TYR A 673 14.22 -8.15 -65.02
CA TYR A 673 13.06 -8.93 -65.41
C TYR A 673 12.14 -9.17 -64.20
N VAL A 674 10.84 -8.95 -64.39
CA VAL A 674 9.79 -9.34 -63.43
C VAL A 674 8.69 -10.10 -64.15
N GLU A 675 8.15 -11.14 -63.48
CA GLU A 675 7.00 -11.87 -63.97
C GLU A 675 5.74 -10.99 -63.89
N LEU A 676 5.16 -10.67 -65.05
CA LEU A 676 4.05 -9.70 -65.12
C LEU A 676 2.77 -10.18 -64.39
N ASN A 677 2.59 -11.50 -64.25
CA ASN A 677 1.43 -12.10 -63.59
C ASN A 677 1.52 -12.05 -62.05
N SER A 678 2.69 -11.79 -61.49
CA SER A 678 2.92 -11.70 -60.04
C SER A 678 2.94 -10.26 -59.53
N LEU A 679 2.58 -9.28 -60.37
CA LEU A 679 2.58 -7.87 -60.01
C LEU A 679 1.34 -7.50 -59.19
N PRO A 680 1.47 -6.61 -58.18
CA PRO A 680 0.34 -6.11 -57.42
C PRO A 680 -0.55 -5.18 -58.27
N ASP A 681 -1.83 -5.06 -57.89
CA ASP A 681 -2.80 -4.17 -58.55
C ASP A 681 -2.42 -2.69 -58.48
N LYS A 682 -1.62 -2.31 -57.49
CA LYS A 682 -1.16 -0.94 -57.26
C LYS A 682 0.31 -0.94 -56.86
N MET A 683 0.97 0.15 -57.22
CA MET A 683 2.38 0.37 -56.94
C MET A 683 2.59 1.86 -56.71
N PHE A 684 3.41 2.19 -55.73
CA PHE A 684 3.81 3.56 -55.44
C PHE A 684 5.27 3.70 -55.81
N THR A 685 5.63 4.76 -56.52
CA THR A 685 7.02 5.12 -56.77
C THR A 685 7.30 6.52 -56.27
N LYS A 686 8.50 6.70 -55.72
CA LYS A 686 9.03 8.01 -55.39
C LYS A 686 10.50 8.06 -55.74
N SER A 687 10.87 9.08 -56.51
CA SER A 687 12.25 9.39 -56.86
C SER A 687 12.69 10.63 -56.11
N PHE A 688 13.88 10.58 -55.53
CA PHE A 688 14.54 11.64 -54.78
C PHE A 688 15.75 12.08 -55.59
N PHE A 689 15.94 13.39 -55.77
CA PHE A 689 16.90 13.91 -56.74
C PHE A 689 18.19 14.39 -56.09
N PHE A 690 19.32 14.15 -56.76
CA PHE A 690 20.62 14.77 -56.50
C PHE A 690 21.20 15.30 -57.83
N SER A 691 22.32 16.01 -57.77
CA SER A 691 22.84 16.78 -58.91
C SER A 691 23.05 15.95 -60.19
N GLU A 692 23.56 14.73 -60.05
CA GLU A 692 23.92 13.87 -61.18
C GLU A 692 22.86 12.79 -61.49
N GLY A 693 21.83 12.65 -60.64
CA GLY A 693 20.88 11.56 -60.76
C GLY A 693 19.75 11.50 -59.73
N ILE A 694 19.23 10.30 -59.53
CA ILE A 694 18.06 10.02 -58.70
C ILE A 694 18.30 8.79 -57.81
N LEU A 695 17.71 8.77 -56.62
CA LEU A 695 17.43 7.55 -55.86
C LEU A 695 15.94 7.27 -56.01
N PHE A 696 15.56 6.11 -56.53
CA PHE A 696 14.17 5.73 -56.68
C PHE A 696 13.78 4.63 -55.70
N ALA A 697 12.54 4.68 -55.23
CA ALA A 697 11.90 3.68 -54.40
C ALA A 697 10.56 3.28 -55.02
N HIS A 698 10.25 1.99 -54.94
CA HIS A 698 9.01 1.36 -55.40
C HIS A 698 8.45 0.49 -54.27
N THR A 699 7.16 0.63 -53.98
CA THR A 699 6.47 -0.10 -52.89
C THR A 699 5.06 -0.52 -53.28
N GLU A 700 4.53 -1.53 -52.62
CA GLU A 700 3.12 -1.93 -52.75
C GLU A 700 2.19 -1.01 -51.95
N ASN A 701 2.69 -0.45 -50.85
CA ASN A 701 1.98 0.47 -49.97
C ASN A 701 2.44 1.92 -50.17
N PRO A 702 1.63 2.93 -49.81
CA PRO A 702 2.08 4.32 -49.77
C PRO A 702 3.34 4.47 -48.91
N ILE A 703 4.37 5.11 -49.47
CA ILE A 703 5.61 5.38 -48.75
C ILE A 703 5.31 6.35 -47.60
N SER A 704 5.63 5.95 -46.36
CA SER A 704 5.39 6.77 -45.17
C SER A 704 6.17 8.08 -45.19
N GLU A 705 5.76 9.05 -44.38
CA GLU A 705 6.50 10.31 -44.22
C GLU A 705 7.91 10.08 -43.65
N GLU A 706 8.06 9.18 -42.68
CA GLU A 706 9.37 8.77 -42.14
C GLU A 706 10.25 8.19 -43.24
N ALA A 707 9.75 7.22 -44.02
CA ALA A 707 10.52 6.62 -45.11
C ALA A 707 10.88 7.66 -46.18
N THR A 708 9.98 8.61 -46.46
CA THR A 708 10.25 9.73 -47.35
C THR A 708 11.43 10.58 -46.86
N ASP A 709 11.43 10.98 -45.58
CA ASP A 709 12.49 11.82 -45.03
C ASP A 709 13.84 11.09 -45.00
N VAL A 710 13.84 9.84 -44.55
CA VAL A 710 15.05 9.00 -44.49
C VAL A 710 15.65 8.81 -45.88
N LEU A 711 14.87 8.38 -46.88
CA LEU A 711 15.36 8.17 -48.24
C LEU A 711 15.89 9.45 -48.88
N LYS A 712 15.28 10.60 -48.60
CA LYS A 712 15.78 11.92 -49.03
C LYS A 712 17.17 12.21 -48.46
N ARG A 713 17.40 11.91 -47.18
CA ARG A 713 18.72 12.09 -46.52
C ARG A 713 19.77 11.14 -47.10
N PHE A 714 19.43 9.88 -47.35
CA PHE A 714 20.32 8.92 -48.04
C PHE A 714 20.68 9.38 -49.46
N THR A 715 19.73 9.99 -50.17
CA THR A 715 19.94 10.54 -51.52
C THR A 715 21.00 11.64 -51.50
N ALA A 716 20.94 12.53 -50.51
CA ALA A 716 21.95 13.59 -50.33
C ALA A 716 23.35 13.03 -50.03
N VAL A 717 23.45 11.99 -49.19
CA VAL A 717 24.72 11.30 -48.90
C VAL A 717 25.25 10.58 -50.14
N PHE A 718 24.38 9.94 -50.91
CA PHE A 718 24.77 9.28 -52.14
C PHE A 718 25.29 10.29 -53.19
N GLY A 719 24.66 11.45 -53.33
CA GLY A 719 25.18 12.50 -54.23
C GLY A 719 26.58 12.99 -53.86
N GLN A 720 26.97 12.94 -52.58
CA GLN A 720 28.37 13.18 -52.18
C GLN A 720 29.29 12.02 -52.60
N THR A 721 28.79 10.79 -52.45
CA THR A 721 29.49 9.56 -52.85
C THR A 721 29.78 9.53 -54.34
N TYR A 722 28.79 9.89 -55.15
CA TYR A 722 28.94 9.90 -56.59
C TYR A 722 29.93 10.97 -57.07
N ARG A 723 29.91 12.16 -56.46
CA ARG A 723 30.94 13.20 -56.74
C ARG A 723 32.35 12.72 -56.38
N ARG A 724 32.53 12.04 -55.25
CA ARG A 724 33.81 11.43 -54.89
C ARG A 724 34.28 10.40 -55.92
N TYR A 725 33.35 9.58 -56.43
CA TYR A 725 33.63 8.65 -57.52
C TYR A 725 34.11 9.38 -58.79
N LEU A 726 33.45 10.46 -59.20
CA LEU A 726 33.88 11.28 -60.34
C LEU A 726 35.26 11.92 -60.12
N ASP A 727 35.55 12.40 -58.91
CA ASP A 727 36.86 12.94 -58.56
C ASP A 727 37.96 11.89 -58.64
N LEU A 728 37.68 10.65 -58.20
CA LEU A 728 38.61 9.52 -58.30
C LEU A 728 38.86 9.12 -59.74
N LEU A 729 37.82 9.01 -60.59
CA LEU A 729 37.97 8.77 -62.03
C LEU A 729 38.88 9.81 -62.69
N LYS A 730 38.68 11.08 -62.35
CA LYS A 730 39.52 12.17 -62.86
C LYS A 730 40.96 12.05 -62.38
N ALA A 731 41.17 11.73 -61.11
CA ALA A 731 42.50 11.54 -60.54
C ALA A 731 43.23 10.34 -61.18
N GLU A 732 42.53 9.24 -61.43
CA GLU A 732 43.06 8.06 -62.13
C GLU A 732 43.48 8.37 -63.56
N ALA A 733 42.63 9.09 -64.31
CA ALA A 733 42.95 9.53 -65.66
C ALA A 733 44.18 10.47 -65.69
N GLN A 734 44.28 11.40 -64.73
CA GLN A 734 45.44 12.29 -64.61
C GLN A 734 46.71 11.53 -64.22
N ALA A 735 46.63 10.56 -63.31
CA ALA A 735 47.76 9.72 -62.93
C ALA A 735 48.26 8.90 -64.13
N ARG A 736 47.33 8.37 -64.95
CA ARG A 736 47.65 7.65 -66.17
C ARG A 736 48.34 8.55 -67.19
N GLU A 737 47.86 9.77 -67.40
CA GLU A 737 48.49 10.74 -68.29
C GLU A 737 49.90 11.13 -67.82
N ALA A 738 50.08 11.36 -66.52
CA ALA A 738 51.39 11.65 -65.94
C ALA A 738 52.40 10.50 -66.11
N GLN A 739 51.93 9.24 -66.04
CA GLN A 739 52.75 8.06 -66.36
C GLN A 739 53.19 8.07 -67.83
N ILE A 740 52.28 8.42 -68.75
CA ILE A 740 52.59 8.54 -70.18
C ILE A 740 53.61 9.64 -70.43
N GLU A 741 53.43 10.84 -69.88
CA GLU A 741 54.40 11.94 -70.03
C GLU A 741 55.78 11.60 -69.43
N THR A 742 55.82 10.90 -68.29
CA THR A 742 57.10 10.43 -67.70
C THR A 742 57.81 9.44 -68.62
N ALA A 743 57.06 8.51 -69.21
CA ALA A 743 57.57 7.56 -70.20
C ALA A 743 58.09 8.28 -71.45
N LEU A 744 57.35 9.26 -71.97
CA LEU A 744 57.77 10.09 -73.11
C LEU A 744 59.05 10.88 -72.79
N GLU A 745 59.16 11.47 -71.59
CA GLU A 745 60.33 12.26 -71.22
C GLU A 745 61.60 11.42 -71.06
N ARG A 746 61.48 10.16 -70.62
CA ARG A 746 62.59 9.19 -70.63
C ARG A 746 63.07 8.91 -72.05
N VAL A 747 62.15 8.69 -72.99
CA VAL A 747 62.48 8.50 -74.41
C VAL A 747 63.09 9.76 -75.01
N ARG A 748 62.56 10.95 -74.74
CA ARG A 748 63.14 12.24 -75.18
C ARG A 748 64.55 12.44 -74.62
N SER A 749 64.74 12.23 -73.32
CA SER A 749 66.04 12.34 -72.66
C SER A 749 67.06 11.37 -73.26
N LYS A 750 66.66 10.10 -73.49
CA LYS A 750 67.52 9.11 -74.14
C LYS A 750 67.86 9.52 -75.57
N SER A 751 66.90 10.09 -76.31
CA SER A 751 67.11 10.58 -77.68
C SER A 751 68.05 11.79 -77.72
N MET A 752 67.94 12.72 -76.77
CA MET A 752 68.81 13.90 -76.68
C MET A 752 70.25 13.56 -76.27
N ALA A 753 70.44 12.47 -75.52
CA ALA A 753 71.75 11.98 -75.11
C ALA A 753 72.51 11.24 -76.23
N MET A 754 71.91 11.07 -77.42
CA MET A 754 72.56 10.41 -78.55
C MET A 754 73.60 11.32 -79.20
N HIS A 755 74.76 10.74 -79.52
CA HIS A 755 75.88 11.36 -80.23
C HIS A 755 76.21 10.66 -81.55
N LYS A 756 75.70 9.44 -81.78
CA LYS A 756 75.90 8.66 -83.02
C LYS A 756 74.60 7.97 -83.45
N SER A 757 74.47 7.70 -84.75
CA SER A 757 73.25 7.05 -85.29
C SER A 757 73.10 5.59 -84.84
N GLU A 758 74.19 4.93 -84.47
CA GLU A 758 74.16 3.56 -83.93
C GLU A 758 73.38 3.44 -82.60
N GLU A 759 73.21 4.55 -81.87
CA GLU A 759 72.50 4.57 -80.58
C GLU A 759 70.96 4.55 -80.75
N LEU A 760 70.45 4.55 -81.99
CA LEU A 760 69.02 4.34 -82.28
C LEU A 760 68.51 2.99 -81.77
N ALA A 761 69.36 1.95 -81.75
CA ALA A 761 69.00 0.66 -81.18
C ALA A 761 68.75 0.76 -79.66
N ASP A 762 69.57 1.53 -78.96
CA ASP A 762 69.43 1.76 -77.51
C ASP A 762 68.24 2.67 -77.18
N LEU A 763 67.93 3.64 -78.06
CA LEU A 763 66.70 4.42 -77.95
C LEU A 763 65.47 3.54 -78.17
N SER A 764 65.52 2.62 -79.13
CA SER A 764 64.45 1.65 -79.39
C SER A 764 64.26 0.72 -78.20
N LEU A 765 65.35 0.27 -77.56
CA LEU A 765 65.30 -0.51 -76.31
C LEU A 765 64.58 0.24 -75.18
N GLU A 766 64.91 1.53 -75.00
CA GLU A 766 64.23 2.37 -74.01
C GLU A 766 62.74 2.55 -74.35
N LEU A 767 62.42 2.78 -75.62
CA LEU A 767 61.05 2.93 -76.10
C LEU A 767 60.20 1.68 -75.80
N VAL A 768 60.70 0.48 -76.12
CA VAL A 768 59.98 -0.78 -75.82
C VAL A 768 59.71 -0.90 -74.33
N LYS A 769 60.72 -0.64 -73.49
CA LYS A 769 60.59 -0.72 -72.02
C LYS A 769 59.51 0.23 -71.51
N GLN A 770 59.47 1.47 -71.99
CA GLN A 770 58.47 2.44 -71.57
C GLN A 770 57.06 2.08 -72.06
N VAL A 771 56.92 1.62 -73.30
CA VAL A 771 55.63 1.17 -73.86
C VAL A 771 55.08 -0.06 -73.11
N GLN A 772 55.95 -1.03 -72.79
CA GLN A 772 55.59 -2.19 -71.97
C GLN A 772 55.23 -1.79 -70.53
N ALA A 773 55.96 -0.85 -69.93
CA ALA A 773 55.67 -0.34 -68.58
C ALA A 773 54.30 0.37 -68.50
N LEU A 774 53.84 0.96 -69.62
CA LEU A 774 52.48 1.49 -69.74
C LEU A 774 51.42 0.39 -69.95
N GLY A 775 51.79 -0.88 -69.98
CA GLY A 775 50.85 -1.99 -70.15
C GLY A 775 50.41 -2.24 -71.59
N VAL A 776 51.08 -1.65 -72.57
CA VAL A 776 50.86 -1.98 -73.98
C VAL A 776 51.57 -3.30 -74.28
N ALA A 777 50.81 -4.32 -74.65
CA ALA A 777 51.34 -5.61 -75.04
C ALA A 777 52.08 -5.53 -76.39
N THR A 778 53.39 -5.25 -76.34
CA THR A 778 54.27 -5.28 -77.50
C THR A 778 55.52 -6.10 -77.22
N TRP A 779 55.99 -6.82 -78.22
CA TRP A 779 57.26 -7.55 -78.17
C TRP A 779 58.42 -6.75 -78.77
N PHE A 780 58.15 -5.76 -79.62
CA PHE A 780 59.19 -5.08 -80.40
C PHE A 780 58.78 -3.65 -80.74
N CYS A 781 59.73 -2.72 -80.68
CA CYS A 781 59.59 -1.39 -81.24
C CYS A 781 60.82 -1.09 -82.07
N ALA A 782 60.63 -0.40 -83.19
CA ALA A 782 61.72 -0.04 -84.08
C ALA A 782 61.53 1.34 -84.68
N PHE A 783 62.66 1.95 -85.04
CA PHE A 783 62.73 3.11 -85.92
C PHE A 783 63.01 2.61 -87.33
N ASN A 784 62.03 2.77 -88.23
CA ASN A 784 62.18 2.48 -89.64
C ASN A 784 62.45 3.80 -90.40
N ILE A 785 63.69 3.97 -90.86
CA ILE A 785 64.18 5.19 -91.51
C ILE A 785 64.19 4.96 -93.02
N TYR A 786 63.43 5.79 -93.72
CA TYR A 786 63.35 5.76 -95.18
C TYR A 786 64.51 6.54 -95.79
N ASP A 787 65.35 5.84 -96.55
CA ASP A 787 66.42 6.43 -97.36
C ASP A 787 66.27 6.02 -98.83
N ASP A 788 67.12 6.58 -99.70
CA ASP A 788 67.07 6.35 -101.16
C ASP A 788 67.71 5.02 -101.60
N ASP A 789 68.09 4.15 -100.65
CA ASP A 789 68.73 2.89 -101.00
C ASP A 789 67.72 1.93 -101.66
N SER A 790 68.09 1.46 -102.85
CA SER A 790 67.32 0.49 -103.63
C SER A 790 66.98 -0.80 -102.87
N LYS A 791 67.74 -1.15 -101.82
CA LYS A 791 67.54 -2.35 -101.00
C LYS A 791 66.45 -2.22 -99.93
N GLY A 792 65.85 -1.04 -99.78
CA GLY A 792 64.76 -0.77 -98.84
C GLY A 792 65.20 0.00 -97.59
N SER A 793 64.30 0.17 -96.63
CA SER A 793 64.46 1.10 -95.49
C SER A 793 65.38 0.56 -94.40
N LEU A 794 66.08 1.43 -93.67
CA LEU A 794 66.91 1.04 -92.52
C LEU A 794 66.05 0.86 -91.26
N GLU A 795 66.23 -0.24 -90.55
CA GLU A 795 65.51 -0.51 -89.30
C GLU A 795 66.46 -0.70 -88.12
N TRP A 796 66.14 -0.01 -87.03
CA TRP A 796 66.77 -0.13 -85.72
C TRP A 796 65.73 -0.59 -84.72
N GLY A 797 65.92 -1.76 -84.12
CA GLY A 797 64.91 -2.37 -83.27
C GLY A 797 65.44 -3.07 -82.03
N SER A 798 64.54 -3.25 -81.08
CA SER A 798 64.77 -3.92 -79.81
C SER A 798 63.50 -4.64 -79.37
N ASN A 799 63.66 -5.66 -78.54
CA ASN A 799 62.57 -6.40 -77.91
C ASN A 799 62.39 -6.11 -76.40
N GLY A 800 63.09 -5.10 -75.86
CA GLY A 800 63.05 -4.78 -74.43
C GLY A 800 64.12 -5.49 -73.58
N GLU A 801 64.69 -6.60 -74.06
CA GLU A 801 65.77 -7.35 -73.39
C GLU A 801 67.16 -7.03 -73.98
N GLY A 802 67.22 -6.74 -75.28
CA GLY A 802 68.45 -6.38 -75.98
C GLY A 802 68.19 -5.67 -77.29
N THR A 803 69.26 -5.19 -77.92
CA THR A 803 69.21 -4.53 -79.22
C THR A 803 69.47 -5.53 -80.35
N PHE A 804 68.83 -5.33 -81.51
CA PHE A 804 69.12 -6.11 -82.71
C PHE A 804 70.12 -5.36 -83.60
N PRO A 805 70.99 -6.08 -84.34
CA PRO A 805 71.84 -5.44 -85.35
C PRO A 805 70.99 -4.70 -86.38
N LYS A 806 71.45 -3.54 -86.88
CA LYS A 806 70.74 -2.81 -87.95
C LYS A 806 70.58 -3.67 -89.19
N TYR A 807 69.39 -3.67 -89.79
CA TYR A 807 69.10 -4.36 -91.04
C TYR A 807 68.25 -3.49 -91.96
N ARG A 808 68.10 -3.90 -93.23
CA ARG A 808 67.18 -3.24 -94.17
C ARG A 808 65.90 -4.05 -94.31
N THR A 809 64.75 -3.39 -94.14
CA THR A 809 63.45 -3.96 -94.45
C THR A 809 63.14 -3.79 -95.94
N PRO A 810 62.72 -4.84 -96.65
CA PRO A 810 62.46 -4.75 -98.09
C PRO A 810 61.26 -3.85 -98.39
N ARG A 811 61.23 -3.19 -99.56
CA ARG A 811 60.05 -2.44 -100.04
C ARG A 811 58.99 -3.38 -100.64
N GLU A 812 58.66 -4.43 -99.89
CA GLU A 812 57.74 -5.48 -100.30
C GLU A 812 56.77 -5.82 -99.17
N GLY A 813 55.65 -6.48 -99.51
CA GLY A 813 54.69 -7.00 -98.54
C GLY A 813 54.18 -5.96 -97.54
N VAL A 814 54.27 -6.27 -96.23
CA VAL A 814 53.81 -5.39 -95.16
C VAL A 814 54.65 -4.10 -95.05
N PHE A 815 55.95 -4.18 -95.27
CA PHE A 815 56.85 -3.02 -95.22
C PHE A 815 56.59 -2.04 -96.37
N LEU A 816 56.19 -2.53 -97.56
CA LEU A 816 55.72 -1.66 -98.64
C LEU A 816 54.44 -0.91 -98.26
N ARG A 817 53.54 -1.52 -97.49
CA ARG A 817 52.32 -0.86 -97.00
C ARG A 817 52.67 0.25 -96.01
N TYR A 818 53.59 0.00 -95.07
CA TYR A 818 54.07 1.02 -94.14
C TYR A 818 54.75 2.19 -94.87
N TYR A 819 55.68 1.89 -95.78
CA TYR A 819 56.36 2.90 -96.59
C TYR A 819 55.41 3.77 -97.42
N LYS A 820 54.36 3.18 -98.02
CA LYS A 820 53.36 3.94 -98.78
C LYS A 820 52.42 4.76 -97.90
N ALA A 821 52.24 4.37 -96.64
CA ALA A 821 51.33 5.03 -95.72
C ALA A 821 51.91 6.32 -95.13
N GLY A 822 53.24 6.43 -95.02
CA GLY A 822 53.89 7.63 -94.48
C GLY A 822 55.28 7.33 -93.99
#